data_AF-A0A960XS02-F1
#
_entry.id   AF-A0A960XS02-F1
#
_cell.length_a   1.000
_cell.length_b   1.000
_cell.length_c   1.000
_cell.angle_alpha   90.00
_cell.angle_beta   90.00
_cell.angle_gamma   90.00
#
_symmetry.space_group_name_H-M   'P 1'
#
loop_
_entity.id
_entity.type
_entity.pdbx_description
1 polymer ?
#
loop_
_entity_poly.entity_id
_entity_poly.type
_entity_poly.pdbx_seq_one_letter_code
_entity_poly.pdbx_strand_id
1 'polypeptide(L)'
;YTLGGTVTLGNSPNFVANADATVSATLEGAANITKSGLAALSLTGTNTYSGVTIFEDGVINAASLADNGTASSLGTGTGDTDPETIGLLFQGGTLQYTGATAQSTNRSIRVGLEGATIDASGSDPSATLSFTAASSTNLFFSPGARTLTFTGTNTGDNTFAMAIGDAFGATSVVKDGAGKWILSGANTYTGSTTVNGGTLSLTSASLDNASSVVIASGAELDLDFSGNDIVGSLEINGSGPLPGGLYNSTHSTYGSFFTGTGSLLVLNGADGTWTSLVDGIWDDTANWSGGVIATGFDQTATFNQATGVTVTLDAAKTIGNLAFDVSDYTLDGSGTLTLDSSGIPAISVASGRTATISANVAGIYGMEKTGDGTLVFTGNKSYTGETTVTGGTLELQGATGGNAQIHASLTVNPGATVAFTGGDGTGFGFYNNPVSFINVDGGTINAISGTHLGFGPFMSMVMDNGALLSGSWQWNGDSLLSFSSYGDSTNTISGNIVLRPDAGTNHTFYVDDGLDATDLQIDADLVKYSSGTSALIKDGPGTMILNGTNTYNGNTEIYDGTLQVTAASSLSFLPTANGITNSVTGSSTATLSFLGTIDLDLAAADLTNGNGWTLFDLGTFTGPAPVVTPSAIISTAGTFGKSGTTWSLSSGANTWTFEESTGVLSLAVASSNDYETWGGPYGLSTGSEGGDLDNDGVTNGEEYAFGLVPNSGSSVNPIVVPFNKSTGTFSYTRRAVSLQNPLLTYSVWYSTDL
;
A
#
# COMPACT_ATOMS: atom_id res chain seq x y z
N TYR A 1 -32.06 15.57 -46.48
CA TYR A 1 -31.00 15.53 -47.52
C TYR A 1 -30.48 14.10 -47.63
N THR A 2 -30.21 13.60 -48.84
CA THR A 2 -29.74 12.22 -49.08
C THR A 2 -28.39 12.25 -49.79
N LEU A 3 -27.35 11.68 -49.16
CA LEU A 3 -26.03 11.47 -49.75
C LEU A 3 -25.88 9.97 -50.09
N GLY A 4 -25.54 9.63 -51.33
CA GLY A 4 -25.33 8.24 -51.78
C GLY A 4 -23.91 8.02 -52.34
N GLY A 5 -23.49 6.76 -52.47
CA GLY A 5 -22.13 6.38 -52.92
C GLY A 5 -21.20 5.96 -51.78
N THR A 6 -19.88 6.09 -51.96
CA THR A 6 -18.87 5.87 -50.91
C THR A 6 -18.22 7.19 -50.52
N VAL A 7 -18.01 7.43 -49.22
CA VAL A 7 -17.40 8.65 -48.69
C VAL A 7 -16.31 8.27 -47.70
N THR A 8 -15.05 8.56 -48.05
CA THR A 8 -13.91 8.44 -47.13
C THR A 8 -13.91 9.62 -46.15
N LEU A 9 -13.96 9.32 -44.85
CA LEU A 9 -13.93 10.32 -43.78
C LEU A 9 -12.51 10.91 -43.63
N GLY A 10 -12.40 12.24 -43.70
CA GLY A 10 -11.19 13.01 -43.34
C GLY A 10 -11.15 13.34 -41.84
N ASN A 11 -10.43 14.41 -41.41
CA ASN A 11 -10.24 14.86 -40.01
C ASN A 11 -11.48 14.82 -39.09
N SER A 12 -11.90 13.64 -38.63
CA SER A 12 -13.01 13.37 -37.69
C SER A 12 -14.21 14.32 -37.84
N PRO A 13 -15.02 14.18 -38.90
CA PRO A 13 -16.08 15.14 -39.21
C PRO A 13 -17.13 15.25 -38.10
N ASN A 14 -17.54 16.49 -37.82
CA ASN A 14 -18.72 16.81 -37.01
C ASN A 14 -19.94 17.02 -37.91
N PHE A 15 -20.92 16.13 -37.79
CA PHE A 15 -22.23 16.26 -38.39
C PHE A 15 -23.15 17.08 -37.47
N VAL A 16 -23.27 18.36 -37.78
CA VAL A 16 -24.23 19.26 -37.13
C VAL A 16 -25.58 19.16 -37.85
N ALA A 17 -26.53 18.41 -37.29
CA ALA A 17 -27.86 18.27 -37.88
C ALA A 17 -28.84 19.28 -37.26
N ASN A 18 -29.18 20.32 -38.00
CA ASN A 18 -30.20 21.32 -37.61
C ASN A 18 -31.60 20.99 -38.15
N ALA A 19 -31.71 19.92 -38.95
CA ALA A 19 -32.94 19.31 -39.45
C ALA A 19 -32.64 17.85 -39.78
N ASP A 20 -33.67 17.00 -39.79
CA ASP A 20 -33.49 15.56 -40.00
C ASP A 20 -32.80 15.26 -41.34
N ALA A 21 -31.80 14.38 -41.29
CA ALA A 21 -30.95 14.04 -42.42
C ALA A 21 -30.74 12.53 -42.54
N THR A 22 -30.55 12.06 -43.78
CA THR A 22 -30.28 10.64 -44.05
C THR A 22 -29.00 10.51 -44.88
N VAL A 23 -28.05 9.74 -44.38
CA VAL A 23 -26.84 9.37 -45.10
C VAL A 23 -26.98 7.91 -45.54
N SER A 24 -27.22 7.74 -46.84
CA SER A 24 -27.32 6.41 -47.49
C SER A 24 -26.00 5.94 -48.09
N ALA A 25 -24.97 6.79 -48.08
CA ALA A 25 -23.63 6.45 -48.52
C ALA A 25 -22.93 5.51 -47.53
N THR A 26 -22.00 4.68 -48.04
CA THR A 26 -21.04 3.96 -47.20
C THR A 26 -19.95 4.92 -46.76
N LEU A 27 -19.86 5.15 -45.45
CA LEU A 27 -18.81 5.92 -44.80
C LEU A 27 -17.63 5.00 -44.45
N GLU A 28 -16.41 5.38 -44.84
CA GLU A 28 -15.19 4.57 -44.66
C GLU A 28 -14.01 5.39 -44.10
N GLY A 29 -12.96 4.73 -43.64
CA GLY A 29 -11.73 5.37 -43.11
C GLY A 29 -11.58 5.27 -41.59
N ALA A 30 -10.50 5.83 -41.04
CA ALA A 30 -10.15 5.68 -39.62
C ALA A 30 -10.69 6.79 -38.71
N ALA A 31 -11.37 7.79 -39.26
CA ALA A 31 -11.78 8.98 -38.54
C ALA A 31 -13.05 8.75 -37.71
N ASN A 32 -13.20 9.54 -36.64
CA ASN A 32 -14.40 9.53 -35.80
C ASN A 32 -15.56 10.23 -36.52
N ILE A 33 -16.78 9.88 -36.14
CA ILE A 33 -17.98 10.63 -36.47
C ILE A 33 -18.48 11.29 -35.20
N THR A 34 -18.61 12.61 -35.20
CA THR A 34 -19.30 13.34 -34.12
C THR A 34 -20.66 13.79 -34.60
N LYS A 35 -21.71 13.53 -33.83
CA LYS A 35 -23.06 14.03 -34.07
C LYS A 35 -23.43 15.06 -33.00
N SER A 36 -23.73 16.28 -33.45
CA SER A 36 -24.22 17.39 -32.64
C SER A 36 -25.52 17.99 -33.20
N GLY A 37 -26.18 18.84 -32.42
CA GLY A 37 -27.48 19.46 -32.72
C GLY A 37 -28.68 18.52 -32.50
N LEU A 38 -29.85 19.10 -32.23
CA LEU A 38 -31.02 18.36 -31.74
C LEU A 38 -31.70 17.43 -32.77
N ALA A 39 -31.50 17.64 -34.08
CA ALA A 39 -32.22 16.88 -35.11
C ALA A 39 -31.62 15.46 -35.34
N ALA A 40 -32.39 14.59 -35.99
CA ALA A 40 -31.99 13.21 -36.23
C ALA A 40 -31.05 13.07 -37.45
N LEU A 41 -30.04 12.20 -37.32
CA LEU A 41 -29.18 11.74 -38.40
C LEU A 41 -29.38 10.23 -38.61
N SER A 42 -30.03 9.83 -39.69
CA SER A 42 -30.19 8.43 -40.05
C SER A 42 -29.00 7.94 -40.88
N LEU A 43 -28.26 6.96 -40.36
CA LEU A 43 -27.18 6.28 -41.07
C LEU A 43 -27.70 4.93 -41.59
N THR A 44 -28.04 4.88 -42.88
CA THR A 44 -28.69 3.70 -43.47
C THR A 44 -27.72 2.84 -44.31
N GLY A 45 -26.52 3.33 -44.59
CA GLY A 45 -25.48 2.57 -45.27
C GLY A 45 -24.83 1.50 -44.38
N THR A 46 -24.27 0.46 -45.00
CA THR A 46 -23.32 -0.44 -44.32
C THR A 46 -21.96 0.25 -44.30
N ASN A 47 -21.63 0.87 -43.17
CA ASN A 47 -20.46 1.71 -42.99
C ASN A 47 -19.25 0.90 -42.52
N THR A 48 -18.07 1.25 -43.02
CA THR A 48 -16.78 0.55 -42.78
C THR A 48 -15.75 1.41 -42.07
N TYR A 49 -16.12 2.61 -41.60
CA TYR A 49 -15.21 3.41 -40.81
C TYR A 49 -14.89 2.73 -39.47
N SER A 50 -13.63 2.86 -39.04
CA SER A 50 -13.13 2.24 -37.81
C SER A 50 -13.02 3.20 -36.64
N GLY A 51 -13.23 4.50 -36.84
CA GLY A 51 -13.22 5.48 -35.76
C GLY A 51 -14.46 5.40 -34.84
N VAL A 52 -14.43 6.17 -33.76
CA VAL A 52 -15.49 6.24 -32.75
C VAL A 52 -16.71 6.95 -33.30
N THR A 53 -17.91 6.45 -32.98
CA THR A 53 -19.16 7.22 -33.15
C THR A 53 -19.48 7.96 -31.86
N ILE A 54 -19.49 9.28 -31.91
CA ILE A 54 -19.68 10.19 -30.78
C ILE A 54 -21.08 10.83 -30.84
N PHE A 55 -21.87 10.63 -29.81
CA PHE A 55 -23.23 11.13 -29.63
C PHE A 55 -23.22 12.33 -28.67
N GLU A 56 -22.95 13.54 -29.17
CA GLU A 56 -22.98 14.77 -28.35
C GLU A 56 -24.41 15.27 -28.13
N ASP A 57 -25.25 15.26 -29.17
CA ASP A 57 -26.63 15.77 -29.07
C ASP A 57 -27.55 15.19 -30.16
N GLY A 58 -28.85 15.25 -29.90
CA GLY A 58 -29.90 14.75 -30.79
C GLY A 58 -29.83 13.24 -30.99
N VAL A 59 -30.32 12.76 -32.14
CA VAL A 59 -30.47 11.32 -32.43
C VAL A 59 -29.56 10.89 -33.57
N ILE A 60 -28.82 9.79 -33.40
CA ILE A 60 -28.33 8.98 -34.53
C ILE A 60 -29.25 7.78 -34.66
N ASN A 61 -29.93 7.70 -35.80
CA ASN A 61 -30.80 6.58 -36.14
C ASN A 61 -30.02 5.53 -36.95
N ALA A 62 -30.07 4.29 -36.50
CA ALA A 62 -29.37 3.15 -37.09
C ALA A 62 -30.34 1.99 -37.33
N ALA A 63 -30.25 1.35 -38.50
CA ALA A 63 -31.05 0.18 -38.84
C ALA A 63 -30.29 -1.15 -38.67
N SER A 64 -28.96 -1.09 -38.55
CA SER A 64 -28.10 -2.27 -38.33
C SER A 64 -27.02 -1.99 -37.30
N LEU A 65 -26.87 -2.89 -36.33
CA LEU A 65 -25.84 -2.83 -35.28
C LEU A 65 -25.19 -4.21 -35.20
N ALA A 66 -24.01 -4.35 -35.79
CA ALA A 66 -23.25 -5.61 -35.78
C ALA A 66 -22.25 -5.65 -34.61
N ASP A 67 -21.54 -6.75 -34.43
CA ASP A 67 -20.43 -6.83 -33.46
C ASP A 67 -19.26 -5.92 -33.85
N ASN A 68 -18.44 -5.59 -32.86
CA ASN A 68 -17.17 -4.90 -33.04
C ASN A 68 -16.29 -5.64 -34.06
N GLY A 69 -15.64 -4.88 -34.95
CA GLY A 69 -14.92 -5.40 -36.11
C GLY A 69 -15.79 -5.74 -37.33
N THR A 70 -17.13 -5.70 -37.22
CA THR A 70 -18.07 -5.98 -38.32
C THR A 70 -18.81 -4.72 -38.76
N ALA A 71 -18.83 -4.46 -40.07
CA ALA A 71 -19.47 -3.28 -40.64
C ALA A 71 -20.99 -3.21 -40.34
N SER A 72 -21.49 -2.01 -40.05
CA SER A 72 -22.89 -1.76 -39.67
C SER A 72 -23.29 -0.31 -39.97
N SER A 73 -24.48 0.13 -39.57
CA SER A 73 -24.85 1.55 -39.64
C SER A 73 -23.87 2.45 -38.88
N LEU A 74 -23.19 1.93 -37.86
CA LEU A 74 -22.28 2.68 -36.97
C LEU A 74 -20.80 2.35 -37.21
N GLY A 75 -20.44 1.88 -38.40
CA GLY A 75 -19.07 1.53 -38.76
C GLY A 75 -18.68 0.12 -38.33
N THR A 76 -17.39 -0.20 -38.44
CA THR A 76 -16.80 -1.47 -37.96
C THR A 76 -16.48 -1.41 -36.47
N GLY A 77 -16.10 -0.25 -35.93
CA GLY A 77 -15.58 -0.07 -34.57
C GLY A 77 -14.05 -0.15 -34.48
N THR A 78 -13.52 0.17 -33.29
CA THR A 78 -12.09 0.39 -32.98
C THR A 78 -11.38 -0.81 -32.34
N GLY A 79 -12.09 -1.90 -32.03
CA GLY A 79 -11.52 -3.07 -31.35
C GLY A 79 -11.72 -3.12 -29.83
N ASP A 80 -12.24 -2.06 -29.20
CA ASP A 80 -12.55 -1.97 -27.75
C ASP A 80 -11.40 -2.43 -26.81
N THR A 81 -10.15 -2.45 -27.30
CA THR A 81 -8.96 -2.90 -26.55
C THR A 81 -8.24 -1.77 -25.81
N ASP A 82 -8.56 -0.52 -26.14
CA ASP A 82 -7.94 0.68 -25.57
C ASP A 82 -9.00 1.40 -24.71
N PRO A 83 -8.72 1.67 -23.42
CA PRO A 83 -9.67 2.33 -22.53
C PRO A 83 -10.13 3.70 -23.02
N GLU A 84 -9.40 4.36 -23.93
CA GLU A 84 -9.77 5.69 -24.43
C GLU A 84 -10.58 5.68 -25.72
N THR A 85 -10.58 4.57 -26.48
CA THR A 85 -11.20 4.47 -27.82
C THR A 85 -12.28 3.38 -27.90
N ILE A 86 -13.38 3.59 -27.17
CA ILE A 86 -14.56 2.73 -27.23
C ILE A 86 -15.41 3.06 -28.47
N GLY A 87 -15.90 2.04 -29.19
CA GLY A 87 -16.57 2.22 -30.49
C GLY A 87 -17.79 3.15 -30.49
N LEU A 88 -18.46 3.33 -29.34
CA LEU A 88 -19.62 4.21 -29.14
C LEU A 88 -19.42 5.10 -27.89
N LEU A 89 -19.37 6.42 -28.08
CA LEU A 89 -19.18 7.41 -27.01
C LEU A 89 -20.39 8.33 -26.89
N PHE A 90 -21.08 8.30 -25.75
CA PHE A 90 -22.20 9.17 -25.44
C PHE A 90 -21.73 10.38 -24.61
N GLN A 91 -22.14 11.57 -25.02
CA GLN A 91 -21.95 12.85 -24.33
C GLN A 91 -23.29 13.61 -24.30
N GLY A 92 -24.39 12.89 -24.02
CA GLY A 92 -25.76 13.43 -23.95
C GLY A 92 -26.70 13.04 -25.09
N GLY A 93 -26.18 12.58 -26.23
CA GLY A 93 -27.00 12.20 -27.39
C GLY A 93 -27.70 10.83 -27.28
N THR A 94 -28.51 10.52 -28.31
CA THR A 94 -29.33 9.31 -28.41
C THR A 94 -28.88 8.40 -29.54
N LEU A 95 -28.68 7.12 -29.24
CA LEU A 95 -28.69 6.05 -30.23
C LEU A 95 -30.11 5.53 -30.39
N GLN A 96 -30.68 5.62 -31.59
CA GLN A 96 -31.98 5.03 -31.89
C GLN A 96 -31.86 3.91 -32.91
N TYR A 97 -32.34 2.72 -32.52
CA TYR A 97 -32.47 1.59 -33.41
C TYR A 97 -33.89 1.47 -33.95
N THR A 98 -34.04 1.46 -35.28
CA THR A 98 -35.35 1.30 -35.98
C THR A 98 -35.32 0.23 -37.06
N GLY A 99 -34.44 -0.78 -36.91
CA GLY A 99 -34.37 -1.89 -37.85
C GLY A 99 -35.61 -2.80 -37.79
N ALA A 100 -35.71 -3.69 -38.78
CA ALA A 100 -36.84 -4.62 -38.92
C ALA A 100 -36.53 -6.06 -38.47
N THR A 101 -35.33 -6.30 -37.94
CA THR A 101 -34.85 -7.63 -37.56
C THR A 101 -33.95 -7.53 -36.35
N ALA A 102 -34.07 -8.43 -35.37
CA ALA A 102 -33.24 -8.44 -34.17
C ALA A 102 -31.75 -8.16 -34.46
N GLN A 103 -31.13 -7.28 -33.67
CA GLN A 103 -29.71 -6.95 -33.72
C GLN A 103 -29.06 -7.22 -32.38
N SER A 104 -27.85 -7.75 -32.41
CA SER A 104 -26.99 -7.88 -31.24
C SER A 104 -25.63 -7.27 -31.53
N THR A 105 -25.02 -6.66 -30.52
CA THR A 105 -23.67 -6.11 -30.62
C THR A 105 -22.89 -6.34 -29.34
N ASN A 106 -21.66 -6.82 -29.47
CA ASN A 106 -20.67 -6.86 -28.39
C ASN A 106 -19.86 -5.56 -28.26
N ARG A 107 -20.24 -4.48 -28.95
CA ARG A 107 -19.56 -3.18 -28.81
C ARG A 107 -19.72 -2.66 -27.38
N SER A 108 -18.61 -2.25 -26.77
CA SER A 108 -18.64 -1.49 -25.54
C SER A 108 -19.21 -0.07 -25.79
N ILE A 109 -19.70 0.56 -24.72
CA ILE A 109 -20.09 1.97 -24.73
C ILE A 109 -19.28 2.74 -23.69
N ARG A 110 -19.14 4.05 -23.91
CA ARG A 110 -18.58 5.02 -22.97
C ARG A 110 -19.55 6.18 -22.79
N VAL A 111 -19.67 6.72 -21.59
CA VAL A 111 -20.71 7.69 -21.22
C VAL A 111 -20.10 8.89 -20.45
N GLY A 112 -20.41 10.10 -20.92
CA GLY A 112 -20.05 11.38 -20.28
C GLY A 112 -20.99 11.77 -19.15
N LEU A 113 -20.80 12.97 -18.60
CA LEU A 113 -21.62 13.49 -17.49
C LEU A 113 -23.03 13.88 -17.93
N GLU A 114 -23.19 14.21 -19.21
CA GLU A 114 -24.47 14.51 -19.84
C GLU A 114 -25.33 13.25 -20.04
N GLY A 115 -24.78 12.06 -19.78
CA GLY A 115 -25.50 10.79 -19.84
C GLY A 115 -25.56 10.15 -21.23
N ALA A 116 -26.39 9.12 -21.36
CA ALA A 116 -26.61 8.39 -22.59
C ALA A 116 -28.10 8.03 -22.74
N THR A 117 -28.62 8.10 -23.96
CA THR A 117 -29.95 7.55 -24.28
C THR A 117 -29.82 6.44 -25.32
N ILE A 118 -30.35 5.27 -25.00
CA ILE A 118 -30.43 4.11 -25.90
C ILE A 118 -31.90 3.82 -26.16
N ASP A 119 -32.31 4.02 -27.41
CA ASP A 119 -33.69 3.89 -27.87
C ASP A 119 -33.82 2.63 -28.77
N ALA A 120 -34.56 1.63 -28.28
CA ALA A 120 -34.95 0.46 -29.05
C ALA A 120 -36.37 0.64 -29.61
N SER A 121 -36.45 1.09 -30.87
CA SER A 121 -37.70 1.33 -31.60
C SER A 121 -37.76 0.51 -32.90
N GLY A 122 -37.28 -0.74 -32.85
CA GLY A 122 -37.40 -1.69 -33.94
C GLY A 122 -38.86 -1.90 -34.37
N SER A 123 -39.09 -2.15 -35.66
CA SER A 123 -40.41 -1.98 -36.29
C SER A 123 -41.51 -2.94 -35.81
N ASP A 124 -41.14 -4.03 -35.14
CA ASP A 124 -42.06 -4.99 -34.53
C ASP A 124 -41.42 -5.65 -33.29
N PRO A 125 -42.18 -6.34 -32.42
CA PRO A 125 -41.66 -6.89 -31.17
C PRO A 125 -40.50 -7.90 -31.30
N SER A 126 -40.25 -8.48 -32.47
CA SER A 126 -39.12 -9.39 -32.71
C SER A 126 -37.86 -8.65 -33.20
N ALA A 127 -37.98 -7.39 -33.63
CA ALA A 127 -36.85 -6.53 -33.98
C ALA A 127 -36.22 -5.92 -32.72
N THR A 128 -35.59 -6.75 -31.88
CA THR A 128 -34.97 -6.33 -30.63
C THR A 128 -33.55 -5.77 -30.83
N LEU A 129 -33.07 -5.01 -29.85
CA LEU A 129 -31.69 -4.56 -29.73
C LEU A 129 -31.04 -5.15 -28.46
N SER A 130 -29.91 -5.85 -28.64
CA SER A 130 -29.17 -6.44 -27.51
C SER A 130 -27.69 -6.03 -27.49
N PHE A 131 -27.25 -5.40 -26.40
CA PHE A 131 -25.83 -5.21 -26.09
C PHE A 131 -25.33 -6.40 -25.26
N THR A 132 -24.37 -7.14 -25.80
CA THR A 132 -23.93 -8.44 -25.26
C THR A 132 -22.59 -8.39 -24.52
N ALA A 133 -21.88 -7.26 -24.55
CA ALA A 133 -20.68 -7.07 -23.75
C ALA A 133 -21.03 -7.09 -22.25
N ALA A 134 -20.35 -7.94 -21.47
CA ALA A 134 -20.61 -8.07 -20.03
C ALA A 134 -20.00 -6.91 -19.21
N SER A 135 -18.95 -6.28 -19.72
CA SER A 135 -18.27 -5.15 -19.08
C SER A 135 -17.71 -4.18 -20.13
N SER A 136 -17.40 -2.96 -19.69
CA SER A 136 -16.59 -1.98 -20.41
C SER A 136 -15.48 -1.53 -19.47
N THR A 137 -14.23 -1.63 -19.89
CA THR A 137 -13.05 -1.24 -19.08
C THR A 137 -13.05 0.25 -18.73
N ASN A 138 -13.82 1.05 -19.47
CA ASN A 138 -13.96 2.49 -19.24
C ASN A 138 -15.36 2.96 -19.62
N LEU A 139 -16.40 2.42 -18.96
CA LEU A 139 -17.80 2.82 -19.20
C LEU A 139 -18.00 4.34 -19.06
N PHE A 140 -17.15 5.07 -18.33
CA PHE A 140 -17.36 6.49 -18.04
C PHE A 140 -16.19 7.37 -18.52
N PHE A 141 -16.52 8.51 -19.15
CA PHE A 141 -15.51 9.44 -19.67
C PHE A 141 -14.92 10.39 -18.61
N SER A 142 -15.72 10.78 -17.60
CA SER A 142 -15.31 11.71 -16.54
C SER A 142 -15.99 11.40 -15.20
N PRO A 143 -15.30 11.61 -14.05
CA PRO A 143 -15.87 11.45 -12.71
C PRO A 143 -17.11 12.35 -12.48
N GLY A 144 -18.14 11.83 -11.81
CA GLY A 144 -19.34 12.60 -11.44
C GLY A 144 -20.67 11.84 -11.65
N ALA A 145 -21.77 12.44 -11.20
CA ALA A 145 -23.10 11.87 -11.36
C ALA A 145 -23.62 11.97 -12.80
N ARG A 146 -24.43 11.00 -13.24
CA ARG A 146 -24.98 10.94 -14.60
C ARG A 146 -26.22 10.05 -14.70
N THR A 147 -26.85 10.00 -15.88
CA THR A 147 -28.03 9.17 -16.11
C THR A 147 -27.90 8.33 -17.39
N LEU A 148 -28.23 7.04 -17.29
CA LEU A 148 -28.45 6.16 -18.44
C LEU A 148 -29.95 6.02 -18.67
N THR A 149 -30.40 6.43 -19.85
CA THR A 149 -31.80 6.36 -20.25
C THR A 149 -31.98 5.25 -21.28
N PHE A 150 -32.83 4.29 -20.95
CA PHE A 150 -33.31 3.25 -21.84
C PHE A 150 -34.71 3.60 -22.29
N THR A 151 -34.96 3.69 -23.60
CA THR A 151 -36.25 4.08 -24.15
C THR A 151 -36.62 3.30 -25.40
N GLY A 152 -37.72 3.69 -26.04
CA GLY A 152 -38.16 3.18 -27.33
C GLY A 152 -39.53 2.49 -27.28
N THR A 153 -40.03 2.13 -28.46
CA THR A 153 -41.36 1.54 -28.62
C THR A 153 -41.36 0.02 -28.70
N ASN A 154 -40.19 -0.63 -28.77
CA ASN A 154 -40.10 -2.06 -28.97
C ASN A 154 -40.43 -2.84 -27.69
N THR A 155 -41.49 -3.64 -27.71
CA THR A 155 -41.95 -4.42 -26.53
C THR A 155 -41.30 -5.80 -26.41
N GLY A 156 -40.37 -6.16 -27.29
CA GLY A 156 -39.58 -7.38 -27.16
C GLY A 156 -38.46 -7.25 -26.12
N ASP A 157 -37.70 -8.33 -25.95
CA ASP A 157 -36.61 -8.40 -24.97
C ASP A 157 -35.34 -7.66 -25.44
N ASN A 158 -35.39 -6.32 -25.43
CA ASN A 158 -34.19 -5.49 -25.62
C ASN A 158 -33.30 -5.63 -24.39
N THR A 159 -32.02 -5.95 -24.59
CA THR A 159 -31.15 -6.37 -23.49
C THR A 159 -29.90 -5.51 -23.41
N PHE A 160 -29.55 -5.09 -22.20
CA PHE A 160 -28.28 -4.45 -21.88
C PHE A 160 -27.53 -5.31 -20.87
N ALA A 161 -26.55 -6.09 -21.36
CA ALA A 161 -25.81 -7.06 -20.54
C ALA A 161 -24.58 -6.47 -19.83
N MET A 162 -24.24 -5.23 -20.12
CA MET A 162 -23.07 -4.59 -19.55
C MET A 162 -23.37 -4.14 -18.13
N ALA A 163 -22.47 -4.47 -17.19
CA ALA A 163 -22.57 -4.01 -15.81
C ALA A 163 -22.56 -2.46 -15.75
N ILE A 164 -23.60 -1.89 -15.14
CA ILE A 164 -23.68 -0.46 -14.85
C ILE A 164 -23.16 -0.24 -13.44
N GLY A 165 -22.16 0.64 -13.27
CA GLY A 165 -21.63 1.04 -11.97
C GLY A 165 -21.53 2.56 -11.84
N ASP A 166 -20.82 3.02 -10.81
CA ASP A 166 -20.54 4.43 -10.58
C ASP A 166 -19.14 4.83 -11.05
N ALA A 167 -18.89 6.14 -11.15
CA ALA A 167 -17.53 6.66 -11.25
C ALA A 167 -17.44 8.00 -10.52
N PHE A 168 -17.10 7.93 -9.22
CA PHE A 168 -16.97 9.06 -8.29
C PHE A 168 -18.22 9.96 -8.27
N GLY A 169 -19.39 9.32 -8.36
CA GLY A 169 -20.70 9.94 -8.44
C GLY A 169 -21.72 8.91 -8.92
N ALA A 170 -22.95 9.02 -8.42
CA ALA A 170 -24.00 8.06 -8.67
C ALA A 170 -24.44 8.04 -10.15
N THR A 171 -24.56 6.85 -10.72
CA THR A 171 -25.23 6.65 -12.01
C THR A 171 -26.70 6.31 -11.76
N SER A 172 -27.62 7.13 -12.27
CA SER A 172 -29.06 6.82 -12.26
C SER A 172 -29.47 6.05 -13.52
N VAL A 173 -30.47 5.19 -13.40
CA VAL A 173 -31.11 4.49 -14.51
C VAL A 173 -32.52 5.02 -14.72
N VAL A 174 -32.83 5.40 -15.95
CA VAL A 174 -34.19 5.78 -16.36
C VAL A 174 -34.67 4.83 -17.44
N LYS A 175 -35.85 4.24 -17.23
CA LYS A 175 -36.61 3.55 -18.27
C LYS A 175 -37.78 4.42 -18.69
N ASP A 176 -37.79 4.80 -19.97
CA ASP A 176 -38.85 5.60 -20.59
C ASP A 176 -39.43 4.89 -21.83
N GLY A 177 -40.50 5.43 -22.40
CA GLY A 177 -41.15 4.86 -23.60
C GLY A 177 -41.89 3.55 -23.34
N ALA A 178 -42.70 3.12 -24.30
CA ALA A 178 -43.60 1.97 -24.14
C ALA A 178 -42.91 0.59 -24.17
N GLY A 179 -41.65 0.53 -24.60
CA GLY A 179 -40.92 -0.72 -24.82
C GLY A 179 -40.48 -1.44 -23.54
N LYS A 180 -39.83 -2.60 -23.73
CA LYS A 180 -39.22 -3.39 -22.65
C LYS A 180 -37.69 -3.33 -22.75
N TRP A 181 -37.02 -3.13 -21.63
CA TRP A 181 -35.57 -3.27 -21.49
C TRP A 181 -35.22 -4.21 -20.34
N ILE A 182 -34.24 -5.08 -20.57
CA ILE A 182 -33.69 -6.03 -19.60
C ILE A 182 -32.28 -5.58 -19.24
N LEU A 183 -32.03 -5.33 -17.96
CA LEU A 183 -30.68 -5.14 -17.43
C LEU A 183 -30.20 -6.48 -16.89
N SER A 184 -29.34 -7.15 -17.66
CA SER A 184 -28.85 -8.50 -17.33
C SER A 184 -27.41 -8.52 -16.83
N GLY A 185 -26.74 -7.36 -16.82
CA GLY A 185 -25.41 -7.21 -16.22
C GLY A 185 -25.48 -7.26 -14.69
N ALA A 186 -24.34 -7.56 -14.06
CA ALA A 186 -24.19 -7.44 -12.61
C ALA A 186 -24.05 -5.95 -12.24
N ASN A 187 -25.17 -5.26 -12.09
CA ASN A 187 -25.20 -3.83 -11.84
C ASN A 187 -24.84 -3.50 -10.39
N THR A 188 -24.15 -2.37 -10.19
CA THR A 188 -23.68 -1.87 -8.89
C THR A 188 -23.81 -0.34 -8.80
N TYR A 189 -24.72 0.27 -9.59
CA TYR A 189 -24.93 1.70 -9.53
C TYR A 189 -25.74 2.08 -8.29
N THR A 190 -25.42 3.22 -7.70
CA THR A 190 -26.08 3.70 -6.46
C THR A 190 -27.17 4.74 -6.72
N GLY A 191 -27.27 5.25 -7.94
CA GLY A 191 -28.27 6.24 -8.31
C GLY A 191 -29.70 5.68 -8.36
N SER A 192 -30.67 6.58 -8.51
CA SER A 192 -32.08 6.21 -8.59
C SER A 192 -32.42 5.37 -9.82
N THR A 193 -33.44 4.51 -9.67
CA THR A 193 -34.07 3.78 -10.76
C THR A 193 -35.46 4.32 -11.00
N THR A 194 -35.68 4.96 -12.15
CA THR A 194 -36.98 5.55 -12.51
C THR A 194 -37.58 4.83 -13.71
N VAL A 195 -38.77 4.28 -13.57
CA VAL A 195 -39.55 3.65 -14.66
C VAL A 195 -40.72 4.56 -15.00
N ASN A 196 -40.54 5.41 -16.02
CA ASN A 196 -41.54 6.36 -16.51
C ASN A 196 -42.59 5.71 -17.41
N GLY A 197 -42.25 4.60 -18.08
CA GLY A 197 -43.15 3.89 -18.99
C GLY A 197 -42.61 2.54 -19.45
N GLY A 198 -43.51 1.68 -19.94
CA GLY A 198 -43.17 0.34 -20.40
C GLY A 198 -42.63 -0.54 -19.26
N THR A 199 -41.77 -1.50 -19.60
CA THR A 199 -41.25 -2.47 -18.63
C THR A 199 -39.72 -2.35 -18.49
N LEU A 200 -39.23 -2.14 -17.26
CA LEU A 200 -37.84 -2.38 -16.91
C LEU A 200 -37.75 -3.76 -16.26
N SER A 201 -36.88 -4.64 -16.75
CA SER A 201 -36.67 -5.97 -16.19
C SER A 201 -35.27 -6.07 -15.58
N LEU A 202 -35.20 -6.54 -14.35
CA LEU A 202 -33.97 -6.81 -13.62
C LEU A 202 -33.84 -8.33 -13.46
N THR A 203 -32.74 -8.91 -13.91
CA THR A 203 -32.52 -10.37 -13.81
C THR A 203 -31.79 -10.77 -12.51
N SER A 204 -31.48 -9.80 -11.65
CA SER A 204 -30.81 -9.98 -10.37
C SER A 204 -31.22 -8.89 -9.40
N ALA A 205 -31.25 -9.20 -8.10
CA ALA A 205 -31.30 -8.22 -7.03
C ALA A 205 -29.99 -7.40 -7.07
N SER A 206 -30.06 -6.20 -7.64
CA SER A 206 -28.88 -5.39 -8.03
C SER A 206 -29.09 -3.90 -7.83
N LEU A 207 -30.21 -3.50 -7.21
CA LEU A 207 -30.43 -2.13 -6.80
C LEU A 207 -29.66 -1.88 -5.50
N ASP A 208 -29.13 -0.67 -5.37
CA ASP A 208 -28.49 -0.27 -4.12
C ASP A 208 -29.54 -0.10 -3.01
N ASN A 209 -29.18 -0.48 -1.78
CA ASN A 209 -30.05 -0.41 -0.62
C ASN A 209 -30.50 1.03 -0.29
N ALA A 210 -29.75 2.04 -0.72
CA ALA A 210 -30.08 3.45 -0.59
C ALA A 210 -30.91 3.99 -1.76
N SER A 211 -30.93 3.27 -2.89
CA SER A 211 -31.50 3.76 -4.13
C SER A 211 -32.99 4.06 -3.97
N SER A 212 -33.42 5.14 -4.64
CA SER A 212 -34.84 5.42 -4.80
C SER A 212 -35.35 4.73 -6.05
N VAL A 213 -36.43 3.97 -5.91
CA VAL A 213 -37.17 3.39 -7.02
C VAL A 213 -38.45 4.18 -7.24
N VAL A 214 -38.64 4.69 -8.45
CA VAL A 214 -39.85 5.42 -8.84
C VAL A 214 -40.51 4.70 -10.01
N ILE A 215 -41.77 4.31 -9.86
CA ILE A 215 -42.56 3.66 -10.91
C ILE A 215 -43.76 4.54 -11.25
N ALA A 216 -43.79 5.09 -12.46
CA ALA A 216 -44.87 5.95 -12.92
C ALA A 216 -46.14 5.17 -13.28
N SER A 217 -47.25 5.89 -13.46
CA SER A 217 -48.52 5.30 -13.89
C SER A 217 -48.38 4.54 -15.22
N GLY A 218 -48.79 3.27 -15.25
CA GLY A 218 -48.75 2.44 -16.46
C GLY A 218 -47.36 1.93 -16.84
N ALA A 219 -46.37 2.10 -15.97
CA ALA A 219 -45.06 1.46 -16.05
C ALA A 219 -45.03 0.18 -15.19
N GLU A 220 -44.13 -0.73 -15.54
CA GLU A 220 -43.94 -2.01 -14.85
C GLU A 220 -42.45 -2.23 -14.52
N LEU A 221 -42.17 -2.70 -13.31
CA LEU A 221 -40.87 -3.23 -12.92
C LEU A 221 -40.96 -4.75 -12.83
N ASP A 222 -40.29 -5.42 -13.76
CA ASP A 222 -40.21 -6.87 -13.85
C ASP A 222 -39.02 -7.37 -13.02
N LEU A 223 -39.32 -8.02 -11.89
CA LEU A 223 -38.32 -8.56 -10.97
C LEU A 223 -38.06 -10.02 -11.35
N ASP A 224 -37.37 -10.24 -12.47
CA ASP A 224 -37.06 -11.56 -13.02
C ASP A 224 -35.88 -12.24 -12.28
N PHE A 225 -36.00 -12.32 -10.97
CA PHE A 225 -35.09 -13.03 -10.08
C PHE A 225 -35.85 -13.66 -8.92
N SER A 226 -35.17 -14.48 -8.12
CA SER A 226 -35.75 -15.06 -6.91
C SER A 226 -35.28 -14.31 -5.66
N GLY A 227 -36.17 -14.08 -4.70
CA GLY A 227 -35.84 -13.43 -3.43
C GLY A 227 -36.19 -11.94 -3.41
N ASN A 228 -35.55 -11.22 -2.49
CA ASN A 228 -35.81 -9.80 -2.25
C ASN A 228 -34.59 -8.98 -2.69
N ASP A 229 -34.85 -7.85 -3.35
CA ASP A 229 -33.89 -6.74 -3.49
C ASP A 229 -34.28 -5.64 -2.50
N ILE A 230 -33.31 -4.96 -1.89
CA ILE A 230 -33.56 -3.96 -0.84
C ILE A 230 -33.38 -2.57 -1.44
N VAL A 231 -34.27 -1.64 -1.10
CA VAL A 231 -34.21 -0.27 -1.60
C VAL A 231 -34.54 0.73 -0.49
N GLY A 232 -34.01 1.95 -0.61
CA GLY A 232 -34.11 2.97 0.41
C GLY A 232 -35.47 3.66 0.39
N SER A 233 -36.05 3.79 -0.81
CA SER A 233 -37.42 4.27 -0.98
C SER A 233 -38.06 3.68 -2.22
N LEU A 234 -39.38 3.54 -2.18
CA LEU A 234 -40.21 3.21 -3.33
C LEU A 234 -41.31 4.25 -3.45
N GLU A 235 -41.45 4.85 -4.62
CA GLU A 235 -42.58 5.70 -4.98
C GLU A 235 -43.31 5.10 -6.17
N ILE A 236 -44.64 5.02 -6.07
CA ILE A 236 -45.49 4.51 -7.16
C ILE A 236 -46.55 5.55 -7.50
N ASN A 237 -46.63 5.92 -8.77
CA ASN A 237 -47.69 6.78 -9.31
C ASN A 237 -47.80 8.15 -8.60
N GLY A 238 -46.67 8.77 -8.26
CA GLY A 238 -46.65 10.10 -7.64
C GLY A 238 -47.15 10.14 -6.20
N SER A 239 -47.23 8.99 -5.52
CA SER A 239 -47.75 8.89 -4.14
C SER A 239 -46.84 9.50 -3.08
N GLY A 240 -45.61 9.88 -3.44
CA GLY A 240 -44.50 10.00 -2.50
C GLY A 240 -44.02 8.64 -1.97
N PRO A 241 -43.03 8.64 -1.06
CA PRO A 241 -42.44 7.43 -0.51
C PRO A 241 -43.47 6.53 0.16
N LEU A 242 -43.49 5.27 -0.25
CA LEU A 242 -44.35 4.23 0.32
C LEU A 242 -43.79 3.71 1.65
N PRO A 243 -44.65 3.22 2.57
CA PRO A 243 -44.20 2.61 3.81
C PRO A 243 -43.30 1.38 3.57
N GLY A 244 -42.45 1.07 4.54
CA GLY A 244 -41.67 -0.16 4.55
C GLY A 244 -42.56 -1.41 4.47
N GLY A 245 -42.10 -2.39 3.69
CA GLY A 245 -42.85 -3.59 3.35
C GLY A 245 -42.30 -4.28 2.10
N LEU A 246 -42.89 -5.43 1.77
CA LEU A 246 -42.56 -6.22 0.60
C LEU A 246 -43.47 -5.85 -0.57
N TYR A 247 -42.90 -5.44 -1.70
CA TYR A 247 -43.61 -5.03 -2.91
C TYR A 247 -43.26 -5.97 -4.07
N ASN A 248 -44.29 -6.61 -4.64
CA ASN A 248 -44.16 -7.57 -5.73
C ASN A 248 -45.50 -7.75 -6.46
N SER A 249 -45.55 -8.65 -7.44
CA SER A 249 -46.74 -8.93 -8.28
C SER A 249 -47.97 -9.41 -7.49
N THR A 250 -47.79 -9.86 -6.25
CA THR A 250 -48.88 -10.30 -5.36
C THR A 250 -49.32 -9.24 -4.35
N HIS A 251 -48.70 -8.06 -4.33
CA HIS A 251 -49.05 -6.98 -3.41
C HIS A 251 -50.50 -6.52 -3.66
N SER A 252 -51.30 -6.40 -2.60
CA SER A 252 -52.75 -6.14 -2.67
C SER A 252 -53.12 -4.84 -3.39
N THR A 253 -52.37 -3.75 -3.15
CA THR A 253 -52.60 -2.44 -3.79
C THR A 253 -51.74 -2.21 -5.04
N TYR A 254 -50.45 -2.53 -4.99
CA TYR A 254 -49.47 -2.15 -6.01
C TYR A 254 -49.02 -3.30 -6.92
N GLY A 255 -49.61 -4.49 -6.81
CA GLY A 255 -49.15 -5.66 -7.54
C GLY A 255 -49.17 -5.52 -9.06
N SER A 256 -50.01 -4.64 -9.62
CA SER A 256 -50.04 -4.36 -11.06
C SER A 256 -48.82 -3.61 -11.60
N PHE A 257 -47.95 -3.07 -10.74
CA PHE A 257 -46.72 -2.39 -11.14
C PHE A 257 -45.52 -3.35 -11.19
N PHE A 258 -45.72 -4.61 -10.81
CA PHE A 258 -44.66 -5.60 -10.71
C PHE A 258 -45.00 -6.86 -11.49
N THR A 259 -44.00 -7.42 -12.15
CA THR A 259 -44.02 -8.78 -12.70
C THR A 259 -42.81 -9.57 -12.22
N GLY A 260 -42.66 -10.81 -12.68
CA GLY A 260 -41.58 -11.69 -12.25
C GLY A 260 -41.81 -12.36 -10.88
N THR A 261 -40.79 -13.08 -10.42
CA THR A 261 -40.84 -13.88 -9.17
C THR A 261 -40.20 -13.19 -7.97
N GLY A 262 -39.50 -12.08 -8.19
CA GLY A 262 -38.76 -11.36 -7.17
C GLY A 262 -39.64 -10.40 -6.38
N SER A 263 -39.03 -9.65 -5.46
CA SER A 263 -39.70 -8.63 -4.65
C SER A 263 -38.76 -7.49 -4.32
N LEU A 264 -39.28 -6.27 -4.17
CA LEU A 264 -38.59 -5.18 -3.48
C LEU A 264 -38.95 -5.19 -2.00
N LEU A 265 -37.96 -5.10 -1.12
CA LEU A 265 -38.13 -4.86 0.30
C LEU A 265 -37.75 -3.41 0.62
N VAL A 266 -38.76 -2.60 0.93
CA VAL A 266 -38.55 -1.25 1.45
C VAL A 266 -38.41 -1.37 2.96
N LEU A 267 -37.28 -0.96 3.54
CA LEU A 267 -37.14 -0.92 5.00
C LEU A 267 -37.75 0.38 5.53
N ASN A 268 -38.62 0.31 6.55
CA ASN A 268 -38.96 1.51 7.33
C ASN A 268 -37.74 1.84 8.17
N GLY A 269 -36.86 2.71 7.66
CA GLY A 269 -35.81 3.29 8.47
C GLY A 269 -36.43 3.94 9.71
N ALA A 270 -35.99 3.57 10.90
CA ALA A 270 -36.30 4.29 12.12
C ALA A 270 -35.07 4.40 13.02
N ASP A 271 -34.88 5.58 13.60
CA ASP A 271 -33.99 5.76 14.73
C ASP A 271 -34.58 5.04 15.94
N GLY A 272 -33.71 4.45 16.75
CA GLY A 272 -34.11 3.79 17.98
C GLY A 272 -33.17 4.15 19.12
N THR A 273 -33.75 4.25 20.32
CA THR A 273 -32.98 4.41 21.56
C THR A 273 -33.15 3.17 22.41
N TRP A 274 -32.04 2.50 22.73
CA TRP A 274 -32.00 1.35 23.63
C TRP A 274 -32.32 1.79 25.06
N THR A 275 -33.27 1.11 25.70
CA THR A 275 -33.76 1.45 27.05
C THR A 275 -33.56 0.35 28.08
N SER A 276 -33.25 -0.88 27.66
CA SER A 276 -32.99 -1.98 28.59
C SER A 276 -31.75 -1.72 29.44
N LEU A 277 -31.87 -2.00 30.74
CA LEU A 277 -30.79 -1.87 31.74
C LEU A 277 -30.04 -3.18 32.00
N VAL A 278 -30.45 -4.25 31.32
CA VAL A 278 -29.85 -5.59 31.37
C VAL A 278 -29.58 -6.06 29.95
N ASP A 279 -28.81 -7.14 29.81
CA ASP A 279 -28.57 -7.80 28.53
C ASP A 279 -29.90 -8.09 27.81
N GLY A 280 -29.94 -7.84 26.50
CA GLY A 280 -31.16 -7.94 25.72
C GLY A 280 -30.90 -8.20 24.24
N ILE A 281 -31.96 -8.54 23.53
CA ILE A 281 -31.93 -8.87 22.10
C ILE A 281 -32.31 -7.62 21.28
N TRP A 282 -31.64 -7.36 20.15
CA TRP A 282 -31.90 -6.23 19.27
C TRP A 282 -33.33 -6.22 18.74
N ASP A 283 -33.88 -7.36 18.32
CA ASP A 283 -35.25 -7.43 17.76
C ASP A 283 -36.39 -7.41 18.79
N ASP A 284 -36.10 -7.39 20.08
CA ASP A 284 -37.15 -7.27 21.09
C ASP A 284 -37.55 -5.80 21.26
N THR A 285 -38.75 -5.46 20.75
CA THR A 285 -39.35 -4.12 20.89
C THR A 285 -39.38 -3.61 22.34
N ALA A 286 -39.44 -4.49 23.35
CA ALA A 286 -39.44 -4.07 24.75
C ALA A 286 -38.12 -3.43 25.20
N ASN A 287 -37.03 -3.66 24.45
CA ASN A 287 -35.73 -3.06 24.73
C ASN A 287 -35.58 -1.66 24.15
N TRP A 288 -36.51 -1.19 23.31
CA TRP A 288 -36.41 0.10 22.62
C TRP A 288 -37.47 1.09 23.10
N SER A 289 -37.08 2.37 23.16
CA SER A 289 -37.99 3.46 23.50
C SER A 289 -39.19 3.47 22.56
N GLY A 290 -40.41 3.44 23.13
CA GLY A 290 -41.64 3.43 22.35
C GLY A 290 -41.86 2.17 21.49
N GLY A 291 -41.05 1.12 21.65
CA GLY A 291 -41.10 -0.08 20.81
C GLY A 291 -40.47 0.08 19.43
N VAL A 292 -39.73 1.18 19.19
CA VAL A 292 -39.13 1.49 17.88
C VAL A 292 -37.73 0.90 17.79
N ILE A 293 -37.61 -0.25 17.12
CA ILE A 293 -36.32 -0.90 16.86
C ILE A 293 -35.51 -0.03 15.89
N ALA A 294 -34.27 0.30 16.24
CA ALA A 294 -33.37 0.98 15.32
C ALA A 294 -33.05 0.07 14.14
N THR A 295 -33.33 0.55 12.92
CA THR A 295 -33.06 -0.19 11.68
C THR A 295 -33.08 0.76 10.48
N GLY A 296 -32.36 0.40 9.43
CA GLY A 296 -32.41 1.03 8.12
C GLY A 296 -31.29 2.02 7.83
N PHE A 297 -31.24 2.39 6.56
CA PHE A 297 -30.30 3.33 5.96
C PHE A 297 -30.33 4.70 6.64
N ASP A 298 -29.17 5.31 6.90
CA ASP A 298 -29.01 6.62 7.58
C ASP A 298 -29.50 6.69 9.04
N GLN A 299 -30.21 5.68 9.52
CA GLN A 299 -30.79 5.71 10.86
C GLN A 299 -29.77 5.42 11.94
N THR A 300 -30.04 5.90 13.15
CA THR A 300 -29.14 5.80 14.30
C THR A 300 -29.70 4.89 15.38
N ALA A 301 -28.90 3.90 15.79
CA ALA A 301 -29.12 3.18 17.04
C ALA A 301 -28.37 3.88 18.19
N THR A 302 -29.12 4.41 19.16
CA THR A 302 -28.58 5.15 20.30
C THR A 302 -28.59 4.30 21.57
N PHE A 303 -27.45 4.21 22.25
CA PHE A 303 -27.21 3.49 23.49
C PHE A 303 -26.84 4.49 24.60
N ASN A 304 -27.84 4.93 25.38
CA ASN A 304 -27.69 6.08 26.28
C ASN A 304 -28.13 5.81 27.74
N GLN A 305 -28.13 4.55 28.17
CA GLN A 305 -28.50 4.18 29.53
C GLN A 305 -27.27 3.88 30.39
N ALA A 306 -27.44 3.84 31.71
CA ALA A 306 -26.35 3.95 32.70
C ALA A 306 -25.63 2.63 33.09
N THR A 307 -25.90 1.52 32.41
CA THR A 307 -25.38 0.21 32.80
C THR A 307 -24.62 -0.46 31.66
N GLY A 308 -23.52 -1.13 32.00
CA GLY A 308 -22.80 -2.01 31.07
C GLY A 308 -23.70 -3.15 30.65
N VAL A 309 -24.19 -3.13 29.40
CA VAL A 309 -25.11 -4.15 28.87
C VAL A 309 -24.59 -4.74 27.58
N THR A 310 -24.90 -6.02 27.38
CA THR A 310 -24.71 -6.71 26.12
C THR A 310 -25.98 -6.65 25.29
N VAL A 311 -25.88 -6.03 24.12
CA VAL A 311 -26.91 -6.03 23.08
C VAL A 311 -26.62 -7.19 22.15
N THR A 312 -27.54 -8.15 22.11
CA THR A 312 -27.41 -9.36 21.28
C THR A 312 -28.06 -9.12 19.92
N LEU A 313 -27.24 -9.19 18.87
CA LEU A 313 -27.63 -9.20 17.47
C LEU A 313 -28.03 -10.63 17.08
N ASP A 314 -29.31 -10.93 17.21
CA ASP A 314 -29.90 -12.27 17.02
C ASP A 314 -30.17 -12.61 15.55
N ALA A 315 -30.34 -11.60 14.71
CA ALA A 315 -30.48 -11.71 13.26
C ALA A 315 -29.67 -10.61 12.55
N ALA A 316 -29.49 -10.72 11.23
CA ALA A 316 -28.85 -9.65 10.46
C ALA A 316 -29.62 -8.33 10.58
N LYS A 317 -28.90 -7.22 10.66
CA LYS A 317 -29.45 -5.85 10.72
C LYS A 317 -28.74 -4.94 9.75
N THR A 318 -29.46 -3.93 9.28
CA THR A 318 -28.90 -2.79 8.56
C THR A 318 -29.15 -1.55 9.41
N ILE A 319 -28.14 -0.71 9.59
CA ILE A 319 -28.25 0.57 10.32
C ILE A 319 -27.26 1.58 9.74
N GLY A 320 -27.59 2.87 9.75
CA GLY A 320 -26.66 3.91 9.31
C GLY A 320 -25.58 4.24 10.34
N ASN A 321 -25.97 4.42 11.60
CA ASN A 321 -25.08 4.95 12.64
C ASN A 321 -25.28 4.25 13.99
N LEU A 322 -24.23 4.22 14.81
CA LEU A 322 -24.28 3.78 16.20
C LEU A 322 -23.79 4.92 17.11
N ALA A 323 -24.50 5.19 18.20
CA ALA A 323 -24.10 6.18 19.20
C ALA A 323 -24.08 5.57 20.61
N PHE A 324 -22.91 5.59 21.25
CA PHE A 324 -22.69 5.07 22.62
C PHE A 324 -22.39 6.24 23.57
N ASP A 325 -23.43 6.80 24.21
CA ASP A 325 -23.36 8.14 24.79
C ASP A 325 -23.08 8.17 26.31
N VAL A 326 -23.54 7.17 27.06
CA VAL A 326 -23.66 7.30 28.53
C VAL A 326 -22.96 6.18 29.30
N SER A 327 -22.79 5.00 28.73
CA SER A 327 -22.14 3.87 29.40
C SER A 327 -21.36 3.01 28.43
N ASP A 328 -20.66 2.04 28.99
CA ASP A 328 -19.99 1.03 28.22
C ASP A 328 -21.03 0.05 27.67
N TYR A 329 -20.86 -0.41 26.45
CA TYR A 329 -21.79 -1.36 25.82
C TYR A 329 -21.00 -2.43 25.09
N THR A 330 -21.57 -3.63 25.04
CA THR A 330 -21.09 -4.68 24.14
C THR A 330 -22.17 -4.98 23.10
N LEU A 331 -21.83 -4.93 21.83
CA LEU A 331 -22.66 -5.44 20.73
C LEU A 331 -22.06 -6.77 20.26
N ASP A 332 -22.79 -7.87 20.50
CA ASP A 332 -22.35 -9.23 20.21
C ASP A 332 -23.49 -10.04 19.58
N GLY A 333 -23.22 -11.25 19.12
CA GLY A 333 -24.22 -12.15 18.54
C GLY A 333 -23.82 -12.69 17.16
N SER A 334 -24.60 -13.64 16.66
CA SER A 334 -24.36 -14.29 15.37
C SER A 334 -24.90 -13.50 14.17
N GLY A 335 -25.72 -12.48 14.40
CA GLY A 335 -26.18 -11.59 13.34
C GLY A 335 -25.04 -10.77 12.73
N THR A 336 -25.14 -10.46 11.44
CA THR A 336 -24.27 -9.48 10.78
C THR A 336 -24.90 -8.09 10.91
N LEU A 337 -24.12 -7.10 11.35
CA LEU A 337 -24.50 -5.70 11.32
C LEU A 337 -24.00 -5.07 10.03
N THR A 338 -24.89 -4.67 9.13
CA THR A 338 -24.53 -3.94 7.91
C THR A 338 -24.63 -2.45 8.17
N LEU A 339 -23.52 -1.73 8.05
CA LEU A 339 -23.49 -0.27 8.11
C LEU A 339 -23.80 0.31 6.74
N ASP A 340 -24.81 1.19 6.67
CA ASP A 340 -25.37 1.68 5.41
C ASP A 340 -25.95 3.09 5.57
N SER A 341 -25.33 4.09 4.93
CA SER A 341 -25.72 5.49 5.03
C SER A 341 -25.40 6.25 3.73
N SER A 342 -25.99 7.44 3.55
CA SER A 342 -25.76 8.33 2.40
C SER A 342 -24.37 8.97 2.41
N GLY A 343 -23.62 8.77 3.50
CA GLY A 343 -22.22 9.14 3.66
C GLY A 343 -21.42 7.97 4.25
N ILE A 344 -20.39 8.28 5.04
CA ILE A 344 -19.66 7.25 5.79
C ILE A 344 -20.45 6.99 7.09
N PRO A 345 -20.84 5.74 7.39
CA PRO A 345 -21.48 5.37 8.65
C PRO A 345 -20.67 5.77 9.88
N ALA A 346 -21.28 6.46 10.85
CA ALA A 346 -20.58 6.88 12.06
C ALA A 346 -20.82 5.91 13.24
N ILE A 347 -19.75 5.56 13.95
CA ILE A 347 -19.78 4.93 15.27
C ILE A 347 -19.21 5.93 16.28
N SER A 348 -20.09 6.58 17.03
CA SER A 348 -19.71 7.56 18.06
C SER A 348 -19.61 6.90 19.43
N VAL A 349 -18.51 7.15 20.14
CA VAL A 349 -18.35 6.74 21.55
C VAL A 349 -18.01 7.95 22.41
N ALA A 350 -18.82 8.23 23.41
CA ALA A 350 -18.65 9.41 24.26
C ALA A 350 -17.41 9.32 25.18
N SER A 351 -16.96 10.48 25.65
CA SER A 351 -15.74 10.61 26.47
C SER A 351 -15.76 9.70 27.71
N GLY A 352 -14.66 8.97 27.91
CA GLY A 352 -14.48 8.03 29.01
C GLY A 352 -15.38 6.80 28.97
N ARG A 353 -16.07 6.55 27.86
CA ARG A 353 -16.86 5.32 27.61
C ARG A 353 -16.09 4.37 26.71
N THR A 354 -16.45 3.09 26.79
CA THR A 354 -15.96 2.03 25.92
C THR A 354 -17.11 1.27 25.27
N ALA A 355 -17.17 1.24 23.94
CA ALA A 355 -18.07 0.36 23.20
C ALA A 355 -17.28 -0.82 22.64
N THR A 356 -17.69 -2.06 22.90
CA THR A 356 -17.08 -3.26 22.33
C THR A 356 -18.00 -3.86 21.29
N ILE A 357 -17.52 -4.05 20.06
CA ILE A 357 -18.30 -4.72 19.00
C ILE A 357 -17.60 -6.03 18.62
N SER A 358 -18.21 -7.13 19.07
CA SER A 358 -17.79 -8.51 18.77
C SER A 358 -18.49 -9.07 17.54
N ALA A 359 -19.70 -8.59 17.23
CA ALA A 359 -20.43 -8.98 16.04
C ALA A 359 -19.67 -8.61 14.75
N ASN A 360 -19.96 -9.34 13.67
CA ASN A 360 -19.45 -9.00 12.34
C ASN A 360 -20.09 -7.70 11.86
N VAL A 361 -19.26 -6.76 11.40
CA VAL A 361 -19.69 -5.51 10.78
C VAL A 361 -19.42 -5.61 9.27
N ALA A 362 -20.46 -5.46 8.47
CA ALA A 362 -20.45 -5.48 7.01
C ALA A 362 -20.88 -4.11 6.44
N GLY A 363 -20.85 -3.97 5.12
CA GLY A 363 -21.24 -2.73 4.42
C GLY A 363 -20.17 -2.30 3.41
N ILE A 364 -20.56 -1.50 2.43
CA ILE A 364 -19.64 -1.05 1.37
C ILE A 364 -19.05 0.33 1.62
N TYR A 365 -19.70 1.15 2.46
CA TYR A 365 -19.32 2.54 2.72
C TYR A 365 -18.21 2.69 3.77
N GLY A 366 -17.87 1.62 4.49
CA GLY A 366 -16.86 1.65 5.55
C GLY A 366 -17.42 2.20 6.86
N MET A 367 -16.60 2.89 7.64
CA MET A 367 -17.02 3.51 8.89
C MET A 367 -16.14 4.67 9.34
N GLU A 368 -16.73 5.60 10.09
CA GLU A 368 -16.06 6.68 10.79
C GLU A 368 -16.20 6.49 12.32
N LYS A 369 -15.09 6.35 13.03
CA LYS A 369 -15.07 6.39 14.50
C LYS A 369 -14.96 7.84 14.98
N THR A 370 -16.02 8.30 15.64
CA THR A 370 -16.14 9.65 16.22
C THR A 370 -16.24 9.60 17.75
N GLY A 371 -16.18 10.78 18.38
CA GLY A 371 -16.27 10.93 19.84
C GLY A 371 -15.02 10.49 20.61
N ASP A 372 -14.79 11.08 21.78
CA ASP A 372 -13.52 10.95 22.52
C ASP A 372 -13.33 9.61 23.25
N GLY A 373 -14.32 8.72 23.23
CA GLY A 373 -14.27 7.41 23.87
C GLY A 373 -13.54 6.34 23.05
N THR A 374 -13.51 5.13 23.59
CA THR A 374 -12.86 3.96 22.98
C THR A 374 -13.88 3.07 22.28
N LEU A 375 -13.69 2.81 20.99
CA LEU A 375 -14.35 1.72 20.29
C LEU A 375 -13.40 0.53 20.23
N VAL A 376 -13.80 -0.60 20.79
CA VAL A 376 -13.05 -1.86 20.76
C VAL A 376 -13.68 -2.78 19.72
N PHE A 377 -12.90 -3.20 18.74
CA PHE A 377 -13.27 -4.29 17.85
C PHE A 377 -12.64 -5.59 18.31
N THR A 378 -13.49 -6.61 18.46
CA THR A 378 -13.11 -8.01 18.60
C THR A 378 -13.74 -8.79 17.45
N GLY A 379 -13.10 -9.88 16.99
CA GLY A 379 -13.60 -10.67 15.85
C GLY A 379 -13.57 -9.95 14.50
N ASN A 380 -13.57 -10.71 13.39
CA ASN A 380 -13.40 -10.15 12.05
C ASN A 380 -14.56 -9.23 11.65
N LYS A 381 -14.23 -8.12 11.00
CA LYS A 381 -15.21 -7.33 10.24
C LYS A 381 -15.17 -7.80 8.78
N SER A 382 -16.15 -7.40 7.99
CA SER A 382 -16.30 -7.80 6.58
C SER A 382 -16.76 -6.67 5.67
N TYR A 383 -16.88 -5.45 6.20
CA TYR A 383 -17.13 -4.28 5.38
C TYR A 383 -15.95 -4.04 4.42
N THR A 384 -16.20 -3.39 3.30
CA THR A 384 -15.17 -3.20 2.24
C THR A 384 -14.77 -1.75 2.04
N GLY A 385 -15.44 -0.79 2.69
CA GLY A 385 -15.09 0.63 2.62
C GLY A 385 -14.02 1.04 3.63
N GLU A 386 -13.58 2.29 3.53
CA GLU A 386 -12.53 2.88 4.37
C GLU A 386 -12.90 2.94 5.86
N THR A 387 -11.87 2.81 6.71
CA THR A 387 -11.97 3.12 8.14
C THR A 387 -11.36 4.49 8.40
N THR A 388 -12.16 5.44 8.86
CA THR A 388 -11.66 6.75 9.31
C THR A 388 -11.80 6.85 10.83
N VAL A 389 -10.77 7.32 11.53
CA VAL A 389 -10.84 7.61 12.96
C VAL A 389 -10.63 9.10 13.16
N THR A 390 -11.69 9.81 13.53
CA THR A 390 -11.70 11.27 13.69
C THR A 390 -11.73 11.73 15.14
N GLY A 391 -12.02 10.83 16.07
CA GLY A 391 -11.95 11.13 17.51
C GLY A 391 -11.80 9.89 18.38
N GLY A 392 -11.20 10.11 19.56
CA GLY A 392 -10.98 9.08 20.57
C GLY A 392 -10.08 7.95 20.08
N THR A 393 -10.35 6.73 20.56
CA THR A 393 -9.53 5.54 20.25
C THR A 393 -10.34 4.50 19.50
N LEU A 394 -9.81 3.98 18.40
CA LEU A 394 -10.17 2.68 17.84
C LEU A 394 -9.16 1.63 18.31
N GLU A 395 -9.59 0.71 19.14
CA GLU A 395 -8.78 -0.39 19.64
C GLU A 395 -9.10 -1.67 18.84
N LEU A 396 -8.09 -2.18 18.13
CA LEU A 396 -8.16 -3.44 17.42
C LEU A 396 -7.55 -4.54 18.29
N GLN A 397 -8.43 -5.23 19.02
CA GLN A 397 -8.05 -6.37 19.86
C GLN A 397 -7.94 -7.63 18.99
N GLY A 398 -6.78 -7.76 18.34
CA GLY A 398 -6.44 -8.94 17.58
C GLY A 398 -6.36 -10.22 18.43
N ALA A 399 -6.34 -11.36 17.76
CA ALA A 399 -5.87 -12.62 18.33
C ALA A 399 -4.83 -13.23 17.38
N THR A 400 -4.04 -14.19 17.86
CA THR A 400 -3.12 -14.97 17.01
C THR A 400 -3.89 -15.56 15.81
N GLY A 401 -3.52 -15.14 14.58
CA GLY A 401 -4.24 -15.49 13.35
C GLY A 401 -5.07 -14.36 12.73
N GLY A 402 -5.03 -13.15 13.30
CA GLY A 402 -5.57 -11.94 12.69
C GLY A 402 -7.06 -11.75 12.90
N ASN A 403 -7.57 -11.86 14.13
CA ASN A 403 -8.95 -11.42 14.44
C ASN A 403 -9.03 -9.89 14.57
N ALA A 404 -10.24 -9.28 14.52
CA ALA A 404 -10.45 -7.82 14.57
C ALA A 404 -9.97 -7.04 13.33
N GLN A 405 -9.92 -7.69 12.16
CA GLN A 405 -9.51 -7.06 10.91
C GLN A 405 -10.49 -5.97 10.49
N ILE A 406 -9.91 -4.84 10.09
CA ILE A 406 -10.54 -3.81 9.26
C ILE A 406 -10.06 -4.00 7.81
N HIS A 407 -10.72 -3.36 6.86
CA HIS A 407 -10.46 -3.55 5.43
C HIS A 407 -10.19 -2.23 4.69
N ALA A 408 -9.73 -2.35 3.44
CA ALA A 408 -9.44 -1.24 2.54
C ALA A 408 -8.38 -0.26 3.05
N SER A 409 -8.75 0.99 3.33
CA SER A 409 -7.84 2.03 3.80
C SER A 409 -8.12 2.36 5.26
N LEU A 410 -7.09 2.76 5.99
CA LEU A 410 -7.20 3.31 7.34
C LEU A 410 -6.70 4.76 7.35
N THR A 411 -7.55 5.69 7.76
CA THR A 411 -7.18 7.10 8.00
C THR A 411 -7.30 7.42 9.49
N VAL A 412 -6.24 8.00 10.07
CA VAL A 412 -6.19 8.41 11.48
C VAL A 412 -5.94 9.92 11.56
N ASN A 413 -6.99 10.68 11.88
CA ASN A 413 -7.00 12.14 11.85
C ASN A 413 -6.43 12.77 13.13
N PRO A 414 -6.23 14.11 13.17
CA PRO A 414 -5.58 14.78 14.28
C PRO A 414 -6.28 14.53 15.61
N GLY A 415 -5.50 14.11 16.61
CA GLY A 415 -5.99 13.83 17.97
C GLY A 415 -6.69 12.47 18.14
N ALA A 416 -6.89 11.71 17.05
CA ALA A 416 -7.40 10.34 17.13
C ALA A 416 -6.29 9.32 17.35
N THR A 417 -6.64 8.16 17.90
CA THR A 417 -5.71 7.04 18.12
C THR A 417 -6.24 5.74 17.55
N VAL A 418 -5.37 4.98 16.88
CA VAL A 418 -5.58 3.54 16.62
C VAL A 418 -4.61 2.73 17.48
N ALA A 419 -5.13 1.77 18.23
CA ALA A 419 -4.33 0.91 19.10
C ALA A 419 -4.44 -0.56 18.68
N PHE A 420 -3.29 -1.20 18.44
CA PHE A 420 -3.18 -2.64 18.21
C PHE A 420 -2.75 -3.33 19.52
N THR A 421 -3.67 -4.05 20.17
CA THR A 421 -3.47 -4.53 21.56
C THR A 421 -3.47 -6.06 21.73
N GLY A 422 -3.78 -6.83 20.68
CA GLY A 422 -3.99 -8.29 20.74
C GLY A 422 -3.09 -9.16 19.84
N GLY A 423 -1.93 -8.65 19.40
CA GLY A 423 -1.02 -9.35 18.48
C GLY A 423 -0.99 -8.72 17.08
N ASP A 424 -0.96 -9.55 16.05
CA ASP A 424 -1.00 -9.15 14.64
C ASP A 424 -2.41 -8.67 14.24
N GLY A 425 -2.88 -7.59 14.88
CA GLY A 425 -4.19 -6.97 14.66
C GLY A 425 -4.34 -6.33 13.28
N THR A 426 -3.39 -6.57 12.38
CA THR A 426 -3.34 -5.92 11.08
C THR A 426 -4.03 -6.70 9.97
N GLY A 427 -4.34 -7.98 10.16
CA GLY A 427 -4.93 -8.80 9.10
C GLY A 427 -4.12 -8.89 7.80
N PHE A 428 -2.88 -8.40 7.78
CA PHE A 428 -2.02 -8.38 6.59
C PHE A 428 -1.57 -9.80 6.16
N GLY A 429 -1.75 -10.84 6.99
CA GLY A 429 -1.37 -12.21 6.66
C GLY A 429 -2.52 -13.17 6.34
N PHE A 430 -2.60 -13.57 5.07
CA PHE A 430 -3.18 -14.81 4.53
C PHE A 430 -4.69 -14.94 4.20
N TYR A 431 -5.58 -13.96 4.42
CA TYR A 431 -6.99 -14.10 4.04
C TYR A 431 -7.63 -12.83 3.46
N ASN A 432 -8.70 -13.02 2.67
CA ASN A 432 -9.32 -12.08 1.72
C ASN A 432 -9.41 -10.60 2.19
N ASN A 433 -8.78 -9.71 1.41
CA ASN A 433 -8.94 -8.25 1.43
C ASN A 433 -8.34 -7.49 2.64
N PRO A 434 -7.02 -7.55 2.89
CA PRO A 434 -6.40 -6.80 4.00
C PRO A 434 -6.49 -5.29 3.78
N VAL A 435 -6.13 -4.51 4.81
CA VAL A 435 -5.80 -3.09 4.58
C VAL A 435 -4.68 -3.01 3.53
N SER A 436 -4.69 -2.00 2.67
CA SER A 436 -3.63 -1.79 1.68
C SER A 436 -2.99 -0.41 1.80
N PHE A 437 -3.62 0.49 2.55
CA PHE A 437 -3.19 1.85 2.75
C PHE A 437 -3.47 2.32 4.17
N ILE A 438 -2.44 2.87 4.85
CA ILE A 438 -2.56 3.54 6.14
C ILE A 438 -2.15 5.00 5.96
N ASN A 439 -3.06 5.92 6.26
CA ASN A 439 -2.80 7.35 6.33
C ASN A 439 -2.89 7.81 7.79
N VAL A 440 -1.79 8.27 8.35
CA VAL A 440 -1.76 8.90 9.68
C VAL A 440 -1.59 10.39 9.48
N ASP A 441 -2.68 11.14 9.65
CA ASP A 441 -2.75 12.58 9.40
C ASP A 441 -2.91 13.30 10.76
N GLY A 442 -1.79 13.66 11.40
CA GLY A 442 -1.74 14.24 12.74
C GLY A 442 -2.25 13.34 13.88
N GLY A 443 -2.67 12.11 13.55
CA GLY A 443 -3.14 11.10 14.50
C GLY A 443 -2.02 10.30 15.15
N THR A 444 -2.40 9.32 15.97
CA THR A 444 -1.48 8.37 16.61
C THR A 444 -1.82 6.94 16.28
N ILE A 445 -0.82 6.12 15.96
CA ILE A 445 -0.94 4.67 15.98
C ILE A 445 -0.02 4.07 17.04
N ASN A 446 -0.56 3.19 17.88
CA ASN A 446 0.16 2.50 18.94
C ASN A 446 0.11 0.97 18.78
N ALA A 447 1.27 0.33 18.64
CA ALA A 447 1.41 -1.11 18.51
C ALA A 447 1.95 -1.77 19.79
N ILE A 448 1.10 -2.35 20.63
CA ILE A 448 1.52 -2.85 21.95
C ILE A 448 2.33 -4.17 21.84
N SER A 449 2.21 -4.93 20.74
CA SER A 449 2.83 -6.25 20.60
C SER A 449 3.36 -6.55 19.19
N GLY A 450 4.62 -6.18 18.92
CA GLY A 450 5.42 -6.66 17.77
C GLY A 450 4.70 -6.71 16.43
N THR A 451 3.90 -5.70 16.12
CA THR A 451 2.93 -5.70 15.03
C THR A 451 3.62 -5.71 13.66
N HIS A 452 3.23 -6.65 12.80
CA HIS A 452 3.79 -6.76 11.45
C HIS A 452 3.12 -5.79 10.46
N LEU A 453 3.93 -5.06 9.70
CA LEU A 453 3.55 -4.26 8.54
C LEU A 453 4.15 -4.86 7.26
N GLY A 454 3.35 -4.97 6.21
CA GLY A 454 3.77 -5.45 4.90
C GLY A 454 3.86 -6.97 4.81
N PHE A 455 3.11 -7.73 5.61
CA PHE A 455 2.94 -9.16 5.37
C PHE A 455 1.83 -9.33 4.29
N GLY A 456 1.92 -10.27 3.36
CA GLY A 456 0.86 -10.45 2.33
C GLY A 456 0.98 -9.55 1.08
N PRO A 457 -0.11 -8.98 0.53
CA PRO A 457 -0.04 -8.08 -0.63
C PRO A 457 0.65 -6.75 -0.27
N PHE A 458 1.09 -6.02 -1.29
CA PHE A 458 1.76 -4.72 -1.12
C PHE A 458 0.89 -3.74 -0.32
N MET A 459 1.52 -3.05 0.63
CA MET A 459 0.91 -2.02 1.46
C MET A 459 1.72 -0.72 1.38
N SER A 460 1.03 0.41 1.48
CA SER A 460 1.65 1.71 1.68
C SER A 460 1.23 2.34 3.00
N MET A 461 2.18 2.98 3.68
CA MET A 461 1.96 3.77 4.88
C MET A 461 2.44 5.20 4.65
N VAL A 462 1.61 6.15 5.06
CA VAL A 462 1.88 7.58 4.99
C VAL A 462 1.70 8.20 6.38
N MET A 463 2.64 9.05 6.75
CA MET A 463 2.56 9.94 7.90
C MET A 463 2.54 11.39 7.43
N ASP A 464 1.67 12.21 8.01
CA ASP A 464 1.50 13.62 7.69
C ASP A 464 1.09 14.43 8.94
N ASN A 465 1.26 15.75 8.90
CA ASN A 465 0.73 16.73 9.84
C ASN A 465 1.01 16.44 11.33
N GLY A 466 2.22 15.95 11.63
CA GLY A 466 2.64 15.68 13.01
C GLY A 466 2.18 14.31 13.54
N ALA A 467 2.05 13.34 12.65
CA ALA A 467 1.67 11.98 12.99
C ALA A 467 2.68 11.31 13.95
N LEU A 468 2.16 10.40 14.78
CA LEU A 468 2.94 9.64 15.76
C LEU A 468 2.76 8.13 15.60
N LEU A 469 3.87 7.41 15.44
CA LEU A 469 3.92 5.96 15.64
C LEU A 469 4.59 5.63 16.96
N SER A 470 4.00 4.71 17.71
CA SER A 470 4.50 4.27 19.01
C SER A 470 4.36 2.76 19.18
N GLY A 471 5.06 2.19 20.15
CA GLY A 471 4.99 0.76 20.47
C GLY A 471 6.10 -0.09 19.82
N SER A 472 5.78 -1.29 19.34
CA SER A 472 6.75 -2.25 18.79
C SER A 472 6.29 -2.75 17.42
N TRP A 473 7.15 -2.57 16.43
CA TRP A 473 6.84 -2.79 15.02
C TRP A 473 7.78 -3.81 14.38
N GLN A 474 7.30 -4.49 13.36
CA GLN A 474 8.08 -5.32 12.46
C GLN A 474 7.74 -4.94 11.02
N TRP A 475 8.70 -4.40 10.27
CA TRP A 475 8.49 -3.91 8.90
C TRP A 475 9.16 -4.84 7.92
N ASN A 476 8.42 -5.29 6.91
CA ASN A 476 8.99 -6.05 5.80
C ASN A 476 9.65 -5.14 4.76
N GLY A 477 10.41 -5.73 3.85
CA GLY A 477 11.14 -4.99 2.83
C GLY A 477 10.26 -4.38 1.74
N ASP A 478 10.88 -3.52 0.92
CA ASP A 478 10.23 -2.62 -0.04
C ASP A 478 9.30 -3.29 -1.07
N SER A 479 9.43 -4.60 -1.33
CA SER A 479 8.48 -5.28 -2.23
C SER A 479 7.09 -5.47 -1.61
N LEU A 480 6.95 -5.28 -0.30
CA LEU A 480 5.68 -5.45 0.42
C LEU A 480 5.24 -4.21 1.22
N LEU A 481 6.17 -3.31 1.53
CA LEU A 481 5.89 -2.10 2.28
C LEU A 481 6.54 -0.89 1.62
N SER A 482 5.74 0.12 1.32
CA SER A 482 6.24 1.48 1.10
C SER A 482 5.91 2.34 2.32
N PHE A 483 6.87 3.16 2.74
CA PHE A 483 6.68 4.15 3.80
C PHE A 483 7.05 5.54 3.29
N SER A 484 6.19 6.52 3.58
CA SER A 484 6.45 7.92 3.30
C SER A 484 6.08 8.82 4.47
N SER A 485 6.87 9.88 4.67
CA SER A 485 6.62 10.97 5.60
C SER A 485 6.46 12.26 4.81
N TYR A 486 5.29 12.88 4.90
CA TYR A 486 4.91 14.12 4.23
C TYR A 486 4.56 15.20 5.25
N GLY A 487 4.39 16.43 4.76
CA GLY A 487 3.71 17.48 5.51
C GLY A 487 4.59 18.59 6.04
N ASP A 488 3.92 19.59 6.60
CA ASP A 488 4.56 20.80 7.13
C ASP A 488 5.06 20.64 8.57
N SER A 489 4.70 19.56 9.27
CA SER A 489 5.01 19.31 10.68
C SER A 489 5.81 18.03 10.89
N THR A 490 6.70 18.03 11.88
CA THR A 490 7.56 16.89 12.21
C THR A 490 6.76 15.62 12.54
N ASN A 491 6.88 14.58 11.72
CA ASN A 491 6.34 13.25 12.01
C ASN A 491 7.30 12.48 12.93
N THR A 492 6.77 11.70 13.88
CA THR A 492 7.58 11.03 14.90
C THR A 492 7.34 9.52 14.97
N ILE A 493 8.43 8.75 14.99
CA ILE A 493 8.41 7.32 15.30
C ILE A 493 9.12 7.13 16.64
N SER A 494 8.36 6.74 17.67
CA SER A 494 8.86 6.50 19.03
C SER A 494 8.90 5.02 19.42
N GLY A 495 8.38 4.15 18.55
CA GLY A 495 8.33 2.71 18.77
C GLY A 495 9.42 1.95 18.00
N ASN A 496 10.11 1.02 18.66
CA ASN A 496 11.18 0.22 18.05
C ASN A 496 10.68 -0.53 16.81
N ILE A 497 11.50 -0.53 15.75
CA ILE A 497 11.19 -1.19 14.48
C ILE A 497 12.20 -2.32 14.24
N VAL A 498 11.70 -3.54 14.12
CA VAL A 498 12.46 -4.67 13.58
C VAL A 498 12.37 -4.64 12.04
N LEU A 499 13.51 -4.48 11.37
CA LEU A 499 13.60 -4.48 9.90
C LEU A 499 13.75 -5.92 9.39
N ARG A 500 12.73 -6.44 8.72
CA ARG A 500 12.63 -7.81 8.24
C ARG A 500 12.95 -7.89 6.75
N PRO A 501 13.94 -8.70 6.34
CA PRO A 501 14.33 -8.81 4.94
C PRO A 501 13.36 -9.66 4.09
N ASP A 502 12.15 -9.90 4.60
CA ASP A 502 11.11 -10.68 3.92
C ASP A 502 10.71 -9.96 2.63
N ALA A 503 10.84 -10.67 1.50
CA ALA A 503 10.56 -10.18 0.15
C ALA A 503 11.36 -8.92 -0.29
N GLY A 504 12.42 -8.54 0.42
CA GLY A 504 13.30 -7.43 0.04
C GLY A 504 14.22 -7.09 1.19
N THR A 505 15.50 -6.81 0.92
CA THR A 505 16.47 -6.46 1.96
C THR A 505 16.43 -4.98 2.35
N ASN A 506 15.81 -4.15 1.51
CA ASN A 506 15.79 -2.71 1.65
C ASN A 506 14.53 -2.25 2.38
N HIS A 507 14.70 -1.20 3.19
CA HIS A 507 13.61 -0.52 3.89
C HIS A 507 13.77 0.97 3.62
N THR A 508 12.93 1.48 2.73
CA THR A 508 13.00 2.85 2.26
C THR A 508 12.09 3.75 3.07
N PHE A 509 12.68 4.81 3.61
CA PHE A 509 11.99 5.94 4.20
C PHE A 509 12.04 7.08 3.20
N TYR A 510 10.94 7.29 2.48
CA TYR A 510 10.76 8.49 1.68
C TYR A 510 10.32 9.64 2.57
N VAL A 511 11.07 10.74 2.58
CA VAL A 511 10.83 11.88 3.46
C VAL A 511 10.82 13.15 2.62
N ASP A 512 9.64 13.75 2.48
CA ASP A 512 9.49 15.04 1.81
C ASP A 512 10.03 16.19 2.66
N ASP A 513 10.33 17.29 1.98
CA ASP A 513 10.79 18.54 2.57
C ASP A 513 9.57 19.41 2.89
N GLY A 514 9.20 19.42 4.16
CA GLY A 514 8.13 20.21 4.74
C GLY A 514 8.56 21.61 5.14
N LEU A 515 7.69 22.30 5.90
CA LEU A 515 8.02 23.61 6.47
C LEU A 515 8.90 23.52 7.74
N ASP A 516 8.75 22.44 8.52
CA ASP A 516 9.58 22.21 9.69
C ASP A 516 11.02 21.84 9.28
N ALA A 517 12.00 22.21 10.11
CA ALA A 517 13.41 21.87 9.82
C ALA A 517 13.71 20.37 9.97
N THR A 518 12.76 19.60 10.51
CA THR A 518 12.84 18.15 10.67
C THR A 518 11.51 17.59 10.20
N ASP A 519 11.57 16.70 9.22
CA ASP A 519 10.37 16.17 8.58
C ASP A 519 10.01 14.80 9.18
N LEU A 520 11.03 14.02 9.53
CA LEU A 520 10.88 12.74 10.22
C LEU A 520 11.89 12.61 11.37
N GLN A 521 11.37 12.43 12.59
CA GLN A 521 12.16 12.12 13.78
C GLN A 521 11.92 10.67 14.22
N ILE A 522 12.99 9.87 14.24
CA ILE A 522 12.96 8.49 14.75
C ILE A 522 13.61 8.44 16.14
N ASP A 523 12.76 8.51 17.15
CA ASP A 523 13.04 8.31 18.58
C ASP A 523 12.92 6.84 18.98
N ALA A 524 13.42 5.95 18.12
CA ALA A 524 13.27 4.51 18.23
C ALA A 524 14.53 3.79 17.74
N ASP A 525 14.71 2.54 18.21
CA ASP A 525 15.75 1.65 17.70
C ASP A 525 15.31 1.02 16.37
N LEU A 526 16.17 1.08 15.35
CA LEU A 526 16.03 0.28 14.12
C LEU A 526 16.90 -0.98 14.25
N VAL A 527 16.27 -2.14 14.42
CA VAL A 527 16.97 -3.38 14.77
C VAL A 527 16.88 -4.43 13.66
N LYS A 528 17.93 -5.23 13.48
CA LYS A 528 17.92 -6.35 12.53
C LYS A 528 16.91 -7.43 12.94
N TYR A 529 16.36 -8.11 11.94
CA TYR A 529 15.73 -9.41 12.15
C TYR A 529 16.77 -10.51 12.46
N SER A 530 16.32 -11.64 13.01
CA SER A 530 17.20 -12.73 13.47
C SER A 530 17.97 -13.43 12.34
N SER A 531 17.57 -13.22 11.09
CA SER A 531 18.22 -13.75 9.89
C SER A 531 18.20 -12.74 8.74
N GLY A 532 19.12 -12.91 7.80
CA GLY A 532 19.25 -12.06 6.62
C GLY A 532 19.91 -10.71 6.89
N THR A 533 19.87 -9.85 5.86
CA THR A 533 20.49 -8.53 5.86
C THR A 533 19.41 -7.48 5.63
N SER A 534 19.34 -6.48 6.51
CA SER A 534 18.38 -5.38 6.43
C SER A 534 19.11 -4.07 6.22
N ALA A 535 18.89 -3.43 5.08
CA ALA A 535 19.43 -2.11 4.72
C ALA A 535 18.40 -1.01 5.02
N LEU A 536 18.93 0.17 5.35
CA LEU A 536 18.16 1.41 5.53
C LEU A 536 18.39 2.30 4.32
N ILE A 537 17.31 2.78 3.71
CA ILE A 537 17.37 3.77 2.63
C ILE A 537 16.65 5.03 3.07
N LYS A 538 17.32 6.17 2.98
CA LYS A 538 16.71 7.50 3.10
C LYS A 538 16.57 8.08 1.70
N ASP A 539 15.34 8.38 1.32
CA ASP A 539 15.02 9.04 0.05
C ASP A 539 14.15 10.28 0.29
N GLY A 540 13.96 11.09 -0.75
CA GLY A 540 13.23 12.36 -0.70
C GLY A 540 14.04 13.53 -0.12
N PRO A 541 13.64 14.77 -0.42
CA PRO A 541 14.45 15.96 -0.14
C PRO A 541 14.55 16.35 1.34
N GLY A 542 13.67 15.84 2.19
CA GLY A 542 13.58 16.24 3.59
C GLY A 542 14.68 15.72 4.52
N THR A 543 14.64 16.18 5.76
CA THR A 543 15.52 15.82 6.87
C THR A 543 14.94 14.69 7.73
N MET A 544 15.68 13.59 7.82
CA MET A 544 15.41 12.48 8.73
C MET A 544 16.41 12.47 9.88
N ILE A 545 15.93 12.39 11.12
CA ILE A 545 16.76 12.29 12.34
C ILE A 545 16.66 10.89 12.94
N LEU A 546 17.81 10.30 13.27
CA LEU A 546 17.93 9.07 14.07
C LEU A 546 18.43 9.41 15.48
N ASN A 547 17.64 9.03 16.48
CA ASN A 547 17.95 9.21 17.91
C ASN A 547 18.18 7.89 18.67
N GLY A 548 17.73 6.75 18.14
CA GLY A 548 17.87 5.43 18.79
C GLY A 548 19.17 4.68 18.47
N THR A 549 19.28 3.47 19.02
CA THR A 549 20.38 2.53 18.78
C THR A 549 20.06 1.68 17.55
N ASN A 550 20.81 1.83 16.46
CA ASN A 550 20.49 1.14 15.21
C ASN A 550 21.43 -0.04 14.95
N THR A 551 20.87 -1.25 14.91
CA THR A 551 21.61 -2.53 14.85
C THR A 551 21.34 -3.34 13.59
N TYR A 552 20.67 -2.75 12.59
CA TYR A 552 20.55 -3.35 11.27
C TYR A 552 21.94 -3.57 10.64
N ASN A 553 22.06 -4.58 9.78
CA ASN A 553 23.35 -5.12 9.31
C ASN A 553 23.56 -4.98 7.79
N GLY A 554 22.69 -4.23 7.10
CA GLY A 554 22.85 -3.81 5.71
C GLY A 554 23.35 -2.38 5.59
N ASN A 555 23.51 -1.91 4.36
CA ASN A 555 23.95 -0.55 4.06
C ASN A 555 22.95 0.50 4.57
N THR A 556 23.47 1.70 4.81
CA THR A 556 22.68 2.92 4.90
C THR A 556 22.90 3.72 3.63
N GLU A 557 21.87 3.91 2.82
CA GLU A 557 21.97 4.61 1.55
C GLU A 557 21.12 5.87 1.60
N ILE A 558 21.72 7.03 1.30
CA ILE A 558 21.02 8.32 1.26
C ILE A 558 20.91 8.74 -0.20
N TYR A 559 19.73 8.58 -0.79
CA TYR A 559 19.48 8.96 -2.18
C TYR A 559 19.21 10.46 -2.33
N ASP A 560 18.54 11.08 -1.37
CA ASP A 560 18.25 12.51 -1.39
C ASP A 560 18.05 13.07 0.03
N GLY A 561 18.12 14.40 0.15
CA GLY A 561 17.87 15.12 1.38
C GLY A 561 18.94 14.91 2.45
N THR A 562 18.55 15.03 3.73
CA THR A 562 19.50 14.98 4.86
C THR A 562 19.20 13.80 5.78
N LEU A 563 20.24 13.02 6.12
CA LEU A 563 20.22 12.10 7.27
C LEU A 563 21.06 12.69 8.41
N GLN A 564 20.46 12.85 9.59
CA GLN A 564 21.15 13.25 10.80
C GLN A 564 21.15 12.10 11.82
N VAL A 565 22.34 11.67 12.23
CA VAL A 565 22.52 10.70 13.31
C VAL A 565 23.02 11.47 14.52
N THR A 566 22.18 11.60 15.55
CA THR A 566 22.50 12.46 16.70
C THR A 566 23.53 11.82 17.62
N ALA A 567 24.10 12.62 18.52
CA ALA A 567 25.11 12.14 19.47
C ALA A 567 24.59 11.07 20.45
N ALA A 568 23.26 10.97 20.62
CA ALA A 568 22.61 9.95 21.43
C ALA A 568 22.38 8.63 20.67
N SER A 569 22.46 8.66 19.34
CA SER A 569 22.23 7.51 18.46
C SER A 569 23.50 6.70 18.19
N SER A 570 23.36 5.50 17.61
CA SER A 570 24.46 4.70 17.09
C SER A 570 24.11 4.03 15.76
N LEU A 571 25.14 3.70 14.98
CA LEU A 571 25.06 2.78 13.84
C LEU A 571 26.03 1.61 14.03
N SER A 572 25.56 0.39 13.84
CA SER A 572 26.38 -0.82 13.87
C SER A 572 27.00 -1.15 12.50
N PHE A 573 28.26 -1.59 12.52
CA PHE A 573 29.01 -2.02 11.35
C PHE A 573 29.62 -3.41 11.57
N LEU A 574 29.64 -4.22 10.51
CA LEU A 574 30.14 -5.60 10.53
C LEU A 574 31.26 -5.80 9.50
N PRO A 575 32.51 -5.41 9.82
CA PRO A 575 33.69 -5.75 9.02
C PRO A 575 33.91 -7.26 8.93
N THR A 576 34.13 -7.78 7.72
CA THR A 576 34.45 -9.20 7.48
C THR A 576 35.74 -9.34 6.67
N ALA A 577 35.69 -9.84 5.43
CA ALA A 577 36.85 -9.86 4.53
C ALA A 577 37.31 -8.44 4.19
N ASN A 578 38.56 -8.29 3.72
CA ASN A 578 39.11 -6.99 3.30
C ASN A 578 38.15 -6.25 2.34
N GLY A 579 37.77 -5.02 2.69
CA GLY A 579 36.84 -4.19 1.93
C GLY A 579 35.35 -4.55 2.08
N ILE A 580 34.99 -5.61 2.81
CA ILE A 580 33.60 -6.08 2.95
C ILE A 580 33.04 -5.71 4.32
N THR A 581 32.11 -4.76 4.32
CA THR A 581 31.35 -4.29 5.48
C THR A 581 30.05 -3.66 4.98
N ASN A 582 29.04 -3.52 5.85
CA ASN A 582 27.97 -2.57 5.55
C ASN A 582 28.51 -1.14 5.61
N SER A 583 27.98 -0.25 4.79
CA SER A 583 28.52 1.10 4.65
C SER A 583 27.44 2.17 4.61
N VAL A 584 27.83 3.41 4.87
CA VAL A 584 27.01 4.61 4.65
C VAL A 584 27.43 5.24 3.32
N THR A 585 26.48 5.42 2.41
CA THR A 585 26.69 6.01 1.08
C THR A 585 25.68 7.13 0.81
N GLY A 586 25.99 8.00 -0.14
CA GLY A 586 25.15 9.12 -0.53
C GLY A 586 25.11 9.36 -2.04
N SER A 587 24.22 10.24 -2.49
CA SER A 587 24.14 10.73 -3.87
C SER A 587 24.73 12.14 -4.03
N SER A 588 24.52 12.75 -5.21
CA SER A 588 24.86 14.16 -5.46
C SER A 588 24.00 15.18 -4.71
N THR A 589 22.83 14.78 -4.22
CA THR A 589 21.89 15.66 -3.50
C THR A 589 21.77 15.30 -2.02
N ALA A 590 22.30 14.14 -1.62
CA ALA A 590 22.35 13.70 -0.24
C ALA A 590 23.30 14.53 0.64
N THR A 591 22.89 14.72 1.90
CA THR A 591 23.70 15.28 2.99
C THR A 591 23.69 14.34 4.19
N LEU A 592 24.85 14.20 4.85
CA LEU A 592 25.00 13.42 6.08
C LEU A 592 25.55 14.30 7.21
N SER A 593 24.93 14.22 8.38
CA SER A 593 25.48 14.71 9.65
C SER A 593 25.54 13.58 10.67
N PHE A 594 26.71 12.97 10.83
CA PHE A 594 26.94 11.88 11.77
C PHE A 594 27.66 12.37 13.03
N LEU A 595 26.93 12.40 14.15
CA LEU A 595 27.45 12.75 15.49
C LEU A 595 27.38 11.56 16.46
N GLY A 596 26.75 10.45 16.06
CA GLY A 596 26.48 9.29 16.91
C GLY A 596 27.70 8.42 17.23
N THR A 597 27.42 7.29 17.86
CA THR A 597 28.41 6.25 18.14
C THR A 597 28.56 5.31 16.94
N ILE A 598 29.80 5.02 16.54
CA ILE A 598 30.10 3.91 15.63
C ILE A 598 30.26 2.64 16.49
N ASP A 599 29.41 1.63 16.25
CA ASP A 599 29.47 0.35 16.95
C ASP A 599 30.00 -0.74 16.02
N LEU A 600 31.16 -1.32 16.33
CA LEU A 600 31.87 -2.25 15.46
C LEU A 600 31.80 -3.69 15.99
N ASP A 601 31.15 -4.58 15.24
CA ASP A 601 31.31 -6.01 15.44
C ASP A 601 32.52 -6.52 14.64
N LEU A 602 33.66 -6.62 15.32
CA LEU A 602 34.93 -7.08 14.74
C LEU A 602 35.13 -8.60 14.85
N ALA A 603 34.14 -9.37 15.31
CA ALA A 603 34.31 -10.80 15.58
C ALA A 603 34.66 -11.62 14.33
N ALA A 604 34.20 -11.17 13.16
CA ALA A 604 34.41 -11.82 11.86
C ALA A 604 35.43 -11.11 10.96
N ALA A 605 36.12 -10.09 11.45
CA ALA A 605 37.04 -9.29 10.65
C ALA A 605 38.31 -10.08 10.27
N ASP A 606 38.73 -10.01 9.00
CA ASP A 606 39.97 -10.59 8.51
C ASP A 606 41.18 -9.83 9.09
N LEU A 607 41.97 -10.52 9.91
CA LEU A 607 43.09 -9.96 10.65
C LEU A 607 44.40 -9.89 9.83
N THR A 608 44.34 -9.91 8.51
CA THR A 608 45.53 -9.74 7.66
C THR A 608 46.05 -8.29 7.74
N ASN A 609 47.36 -8.13 7.95
CA ASN A 609 47.99 -6.81 8.01
C ASN A 609 47.73 -5.99 6.74
N GLY A 610 47.28 -4.75 6.90
CA GLY A 610 47.00 -3.83 5.80
C GLY A 610 45.56 -3.88 5.28
N ASN A 611 44.69 -4.73 5.85
CA ASN A 611 43.27 -4.73 5.52
C ASN A 611 42.58 -3.42 5.92
N GLY A 612 41.51 -3.08 5.20
CA GLY A 612 40.68 -1.92 5.48
C GLY A 612 39.22 -2.09 5.03
N TRP A 613 38.34 -1.30 5.63
CA TRP A 613 36.89 -1.33 5.45
C TRP A 613 36.36 0.09 5.39
N THR A 614 35.66 0.44 4.30
CA THR A 614 35.02 1.74 4.14
C THR A 614 33.68 1.72 4.88
N LEU A 615 33.63 2.32 6.07
CA LEU A 615 32.40 2.42 6.85
C LEU A 615 31.51 3.55 6.31
N PHE A 616 32.13 4.66 5.92
CA PHE A 616 31.48 5.78 5.26
C PHE A 616 32.16 6.01 3.91
N ASP A 617 31.46 5.79 2.81
CA ASP A 617 31.99 6.06 1.47
C ASP A 617 31.75 7.53 1.13
N LEU A 618 32.58 8.40 1.70
CA LEU A 618 32.45 9.85 1.56
C LEU A 618 32.58 10.33 0.09
N GLY A 619 33.19 9.52 -0.78
CA GLY A 619 33.34 9.84 -2.20
C GLY A 619 32.04 9.79 -2.99
N THR A 620 31.01 9.12 -2.46
CA THR A 620 29.68 9.06 -3.08
C THR A 620 28.88 10.36 -2.92
N PHE A 621 29.18 11.14 -1.89
CA PHE A 621 28.59 12.46 -1.64
C PHE A 621 29.26 13.52 -2.52
N THR A 622 28.72 13.71 -3.73
CA THR A 622 29.26 14.68 -4.70
C THR A 622 28.66 16.09 -4.57
N GLY A 623 27.70 16.26 -3.65
CA GLY A 623 27.05 17.52 -3.30
C GLY A 623 27.64 18.18 -2.04
N PRO A 624 26.82 18.55 -1.03
CA PRO A 624 27.30 19.04 0.25
C PRO A 624 28.27 18.06 0.92
N ALA A 625 29.37 18.58 1.48
CA ALA A 625 30.36 17.73 2.14
C ALA A 625 29.73 17.04 3.37
N PRO A 626 29.76 15.70 3.46
CA PRO A 626 29.23 14.97 4.61
C PRO A 626 30.06 15.28 5.85
N VAL A 627 29.41 15.41 7.01
CA VAL A 627 30.06 15.60 8.31
C VAL A 627 30.06 14.28 9.06
N VAL A 628 31.25 13.74 9.33
CA VAL A 628 31.45 12.53 10.14
C VAL A 628 32.33 12.87 11.34
N THR A 629 31.70 13.09 12.48
CA THR A 629 32.39 13.40 13.75
C THR A 629 31.77 12.57 14.87
N PRO A 630 32.05 11.25 14.91
CA PRO A 630 31.47 10.35 15.89
C PRO A 630 31.69 10.84 17.33
N SER A 631 30.68 10.66 18.19
CA SER A 631 30.81 10.93 19.63
C SER A 631 31.66 9.87 20.33
N ALA A 632 31.62 8.63 19.83
CA ALA A 632 32.43 7.51 20.28
C ALA A 632 32.60 6.47 19.17
N ILE A 633 33.63 5.63 19.29
CA ILE A 633 33.76 4.38 18.54
C ILE A 633 33.97 3.25 19.54
N ILE A 634 33.03 2.31 19.55
CA ILE A 634 33.07 1.11 20.39
C ILE A 634 33.18 -0.12 19.49
N SER A 635 33.72 -1.21 20.04
CA SER A 635 33.82 -2.47 19.31
C SER A 635 33.80 -3.67 20.24
N THR A 636 33.63 -4.86 19.67
CA THR A 636 33.83 -6.13 20.38
C THR A 636 35.26 -6.32 20.91
N ALA A 637 36.24 -5.56 20.42
CA ALA A 637 37.64 -5.58 20.88
C ALA A 637 37.96 -4.51 21.95
N GLY A 638 37.05 -3.56 22.19
CA GLY A 638 37.24 -2.43 23.12
C GLY A 638 36.82 -1.07 22.55
N THR A 639 37.08 0.00 23.31
CA THR A 639 36.74 1.38 22.95
C THR A 639 37.95 2.10 22.35
N PHE A 640 37.76 2.84 21.26
CA PHE A 640 38.82 3.57 20.59
C PHE A 640 39.12 4.90 21.31
N GLY A 641 40.38 5.33 21.29
CA GLY A 641 40.80 6.66 21.71
C GLY A 641 40.87 7.62 20.52
N LYS A 642 40.47 8.89 20.71
CA LYS A 642 40.53 9.95 19.69
C LYS A 642 41.80 10.80 19.80
N SER A 643 42.45 11.06 18.67
CA SER A 643 43.53 12.06 18.52
C SER A 643 43.35 12.82 17.21
N GLY A 644 42.86 14.07 17.29
CA GLY A 644 42.48 14.83 16.09
C GLY A 644 41.28 14.18 15.41
N THR A 645 41.40 13.86 14.13
CA THR A 645 40.38 13.15 13.32
C THR A 645 40.58 11.63 13.29
N THR A 646 41.66 11.14 13.91
CA THR A 646 42.00 9.72 13.95
C THR A 646 41.53 9.07 15.26
N TRP A 647 40.95 7.89 15.15
CA TRP A 647 40.55 7.03 16.26
C TRP A 647 41.35 5.74 16.23
N SER A 648 41.93 5.32 17.35
CA SER A 648 42.77 4.12 17.41
C SER A 648 42.46 3.21 18.59
N LEU A 649 42.58 1.91 18.36
CA LEU A 649 42.50 0.85 19.39
C LEU A 649 43.59 -0.19 19.14
N SER A 650 44.46 -0.39 20.13
CA SER A 650 45.40 -1.52 20.14
C SER A 650 44.83 -2.67 20.98
N SER A 651 44.68 -3.84 20.37
CA SER A 651 44.21 -5.06 21.02
C SER A 651 45.08 -6.24 20.59
N GLY A 652 45.95 -6.70 21.50
CA GLY A 652 46.99 -7.68 21.16
C GLY A 652 47.97 -7.15 20.11
N ALA A 653 48.20 -7.93 19.05
CA ALA A 653 49.05 -7.54 17.91
C ALA A 653 48.35 -6.59 16.92
N ASN A 654 47.05 -6.35 17.09
CA ASN A 654 46.22 -5.61 16.15
C ASN A 654 46.12 -4.15 16.59
N THR A 655 46.37 -3.24 15.67
CA THR A 655 46.11 -1.81 15.81
C THR A 655 45.06 -1.41 14.78
N TRP A 656 43.86 -1.14 15.27
CA TRP A 656 42.74 -0.65 14.48
C TRP A 656 42.78 0.86 14.43
N THR A 657 42.60 1.44 13.25
CA THR A 657 42.61 2.89 13.04
C THR A 657 41.45 3.31 12.16
N PHE A 658 40.57 4.16 12.65
CA PHE A 658 39.52 4.83 11.87
C PHE A 658 39.88 6.30 11.66
N GLU A 659 39.67 6.81 10.45
CA GLU A 659 39.97 8.21 10.11
C GLU A 659 38.69 8.93 9.65
N GLU A 660 38.29 9.98 10.38
CA GLU A 660 37.05 10.74 10.11
C GLU A 660 37.02 11.33 8.70
N SER A 661 38.17 11.80 8.19
CA SER A 661 38.25 12.44 6.88
C SER A 661 38.11 11.47 5.69
N THR A 662 38.29 10.17 5.92
CA THR A 662 38.19 9.14 4.87
C THR A 662 37.02 8.19 5.08
N GLY A 663 36.52 8.07 6.32
CA GLY A 663 35.47 7.11 6.66
C GLY A 663 35.96 5.65 6.69
N VAL A 664 37.28 5.42 6.68
CA VAL A 664 37.87 4.08 6.56
C VAL A 664 38.39 3.59 7.91
N LEU A 665 38.00 2.36 8.28
CA LEU A 665 38.64 1.56 9.31
C LEU A 665 39.78 0.75 8.68
N SER A 666 40.96 0.76 9.29
CA SER A 666 42.15 0.04 8.81
C SER A 666 42.78 -0.78 9.93
N LEU A 667 43.46 -1.86 9.54
CA LEU A 667 44.15 -2.76 10.45
C LEU A 667 45.64 -2.81 10.13
N ALA A 668 46.46 -2.45 11.11
CA ALA A 668 47.87 -2.80 11.16
C ALA A 668 48.05 -3.96 12.14
N VAL A 669 48.65 -5.05 11.69
CA VAL A 669 49.07 -6.14 12.58
C VAL A 669 50.57 -6.08 12.72
N ALA A 670 51.04 -5.92 13.96
CA ALA A 670 52.46 -5.98 14.26
C ALA A 670 52.98 -7.32 13.73
N SER A 671 53.93 -7.28 12.79
CA SER A 671 54.62 -8.48 12.38
C SER A 671 55.31 -9.04 13.62
N SER A 672 55.01 -10.28 14.03
CA SER A 672 56.01 -11.04 14.77
C SER A 672 57.20 -11.12 13.82
N ASN A 673 58.25 -10.34 14.07
CA ASN A 673 59.46 -10.53 13.28
C ASN A 673 59.94 -11.97 13.51
N ASP A 674 60.69 -12.51 12.55
CA ASP A 674 61.11 -13.91 12.58
C ASP A 674 61.91 -14.24 13.86
N TYR A 675 62.56 -13.24 14.47
CA TYR A 675 63.17 -13.33 15.79
C TYR A 675 62.14 -13.56 16.92
N GLU A 676 61.03 -12.84 16.95
CA GLU A 676 59.95 -12.99 17.93
C GLU A 676 59.21 -14.32 17.78
N THR A 677 59.01 -14.78 16.54
CA THR A 677 58.47 -16.13 16.29
C THR A 677 59.43 -17.22 16.77
N TRP A 678 60.74 -17.08 16.50
CA TRP A 678 61.76 -18.00 17.00
C TRP A 678 61.91 -17.95 18.52
N GLY A 679 61.85 -16.76 19.12
CA GLY A 679 62.11 -16.51 20.55
C GLY A 679 60.95 -16.89 21.47
N GLY A 680 59.71 -16.90 20.94
CA GLY A 680 58.49 -17.20 21.70
C GLY A 680 58.53 -18.53 22.49
N PRO A 681 58.89 -19.67 21.88
CA PRO A 681 59.06 -20.95 22.59
C PRO A 681 60.09 -20.93 23.73
N TYR A 682 61.02 -19.96 23.72
CA TYR A 682 62.07 -19.82 24.72
C TYR A 682 61.75 -18.76 25.78
N GLY A 683 60.60 -18.09 25.69
CA GLY A 683 60.16 -17.06 26.64
C GLY A 683 60.88 -15.71 26.46
N LEU A 684 61.47 -15.46 25.30
CA LEU A 684 62.11 -14.19 24.98
C LEU A 684 61.05 -13.10 24.73
N SER A 685 61.25 -11.91 25.31
CA SER A 685 60.40 -10.73 25.07
C SER A 685 60.77 -10.03 23.76
N THR A 686 59.82 -9.31 23.15
CA THR A 686 60.06 -8.39 22.03
C THR A 686 61.24 -7.45 22.32
N GLY A 687 62.17 -7.30 21.38
CA GLY A 687 63.34 -6.41 21.51
C GLY A 687 64.49 -6.93 22.39
N SER A 688 64.54 -8.24 22.67
CA SER A 688 65.54 -8.87 23.55
C SER A 688 66.81 -9.35 22.84
N GLU A 689 67.07 -8.94 21.60
CA GLU A 689 68.15 -9.45 20.75
C GLU A 689 69.55 -9.23 21.38
N GLY A 690 69.72 -8.18 22.17
CA GLY A 690 70.98 -7.87 22.87
C GLY A 690 71.12 -8.53 24.24
N GLY A 691 70.12 -9.28 24.70
CA GLY A 691 70.21 -10.07 25.95
C GLY A 691 70.95 -11.38 25.73
N ASP A 692 71.26 -12.08 26.82
CA ASP A 692 71.88 -13.40 26.84
C ASP A 692 71.14 -14.19 27.95
N LEU A 693 70.13 -14.96 27.56
CA LEU A 693 69.16 -15.53 28.49
C LEU A 693 69.77 -16.63 29.38
N ASP A 694 70.77 -17.36 28.89
CA ASP A 694 71.45 -18.44 29.63
C ASP A 694 72.86 -18.07 30.14
N ASN A 695 73.33 -16.85 29.85
CA ASN A 695 74.60 -16.28 30.28
C ASN A 695 75.82 -17.06 29.79
N ASP A 696 75.75 -17.67 28.60
CA ASP A 696 76.89 -18.37 28.02
C ASP A 696 77.82 -17.49 27.16
N GLY A 697 77.48 -16.20 27.06
CA GLY A 697 78.27 -15.17 26.39
C GLY A 697 77.90 -14.96 24.93
N VAL A 698 76.83 -15.60 24.44
CA VAL A 698 76.23 -15.37 23.12
C VAL A 698 74.91 -14.63 23.28
N THR A 699 74.70 -13.57 22.52
CA THR A 699 73.44 -12.82 22.60
C THR A 699 72.30 -13.55 21.90
N ASN A 700 71.06 -13.37 22.35
CA ASN A 700 69.86 -13.97 21.76
C ASN A 700 69.78 -13.68 20.24
N GLY A 701 70.22 -12.50 19.79
CA GLY A 701 70.28 -12.13 18.38
C GLY A 701 71.32 -12.92 17.58
N GLU A 702 72.48 -13.22 18.17
CA GLU A 702 73.48 -14.12 17.59
C GLU A 702 72.96 -15.56 17.54
N GLU A 703 72.29 -16.01 18.61
CA GLU A 703 71.69 -17.34 18.67
C GLU A 703 70.60 -17.53 17.63
N TYR A 704 69.76 -16.53 17.42
CA TYR A 704 68.79 -16.49 16.33
C TYR A 704 69.46 -16.59 14.95
N ALA A 705 70.50 -15.79 14.70
CA ALA A 705 71.24 -15.79 13.44
C ALA A 705 71.86 -17.16 13.14
N PHE A 706 72.37 -17.85 14.17
CA PHE A 706 73.00 -19.16 14.04
C PHE A 706 72.04 -20.36 14.20
N GLY A 707 70.78 -20.12 14.56
CA GLY A 707 69.79 -21.16 14.83
C GLY A 707 70.13 -22.01 16.06
N LEU A 708 70.56 -21.35 17.13
CA LEU A 708 70.90 -21.94 18.44
C LEU A 708 69.69 -21.89 19.39
N VAL A 709 69.90 -22.30 20.64
CA VAL A 709 68.84 -22.47 21.66
C VAL A 709 69.13 -21.53 22.82
N PRO A 710 68.39 -20.42 22.99
CA PRO A 710 68.77 -19.30 23.85
C PRO A 710 68.60 -19.54 25.36
N ASN A 711 68.08 -20.70 25.74
CA ASN A 711 67.90 -21.09 27.15
C ASN A 711 68.74 -22.31 27.54
N SER A 712 69.79 -22.59 26.78
CA SER A 712 70.66 -23.74 26.96
C SER A 712 72.12 -23.28 26.92
N GLY A 713 72.75 -23.13 28.09
CA GLY A 713 74.12 -22.59 28.26
C GLY A 713 75.25 -23.48 27.72
N SER A 714 75.06 -24.03 26.54
CA SER A 714 75.95 -24.85 25.75
C SER A 714 75.82 -24.45 24.29
N SER A 715 75.66 -23.16 23.97
CA SER A 715 75.71 -22.66 22.60
C SER A 715 77.10 -22.90 22.02
N VAL A 716 77.27 -24.05 21.36
CA VAL A 716 78.54 -24.48 20.76
C VAL A 716 78.79 -23.64 19.51
N ASN A 717 79.92 -22.92 19.49
CA ASN A 717 80.35 -22.07 18.38
C ASN A 717 80.07 -22.74 17.01
N PRO A 718 79.17 -22.18 16.18
CA PRO A 718 78.72 -22.79 14.92
C PRO A 718 79.73 -22.65 13.78
N ILE A 719 80.84 -21.94 13.99
CA ILE A 719 81.92 -21.75 13.03
C ILE A 719 82.69 -23.07 12.86
N VAL A 720 82.56 -23.68 11.69
CA VAL A 720 83.21 -24.95 11.35
C VAL A 720 84.63 -24.70 10.82
N VAL A 721 84.84 -23.57 10.14
CA VAL A 721 86.15 -23.15 9.63
C VAL A 721 86.37 -21.68 9.99
N PRO A 722 87.42 -21.37 10.80
CA PRO A 722 87.77 -19.99 11.12
C PRO A 722 88.05 -19.17 9.86
N PHE A 723 87.77 -17.87 9.92
CA PHE A 723 87.98 -16.97 8.78
C PHE A 723 89.40 -17.06 8.22
N ASN A 724 89.49 -17.49 6.96
CA ASN A 724 90.77 -17.56 6.26
C ASN A 724 91.08 -16.21 5.60
N LYS A 725 92.06 -15.51 6.16
CA LYS A 725 92.49 -14.19 5.71
C LYS A 725 93.05 -14.16 4.28
N SER A 726 93.53 -15.29 3.74
CA SER A 726 94.10 -15.35 2.39
C SER A 726 93.07 -15.61 1.29
N THR A 727 91.94 -16.24 1.63
CA THR A 727 90.86 -16.53 0.68
C THR A 727 89.62 -15.65 0.88
N GLY A 728 89.52 -14.95 2.01
CA GLY A 728 88.35 -14.15 2.38
C GLY A 728 87.12 -14.99 2.72
N THR A 729 87.29 -16.29 2.99
CA THR A 729 86.18 -17.23 3.21
C THR A 729 86.14 -17.71 4.66
N PHE A 730 84.94 -17.86 5.22
CA PHE A 730 84.68 -18.67 6.41
C PHE A 730 83.48 -19.59 6.13
N SER A 731 83.36 -20.66 6.91
CA SER A 731 82.24 -21.60 6.79
C SER A 731 81.65 -21.87 8.17
N TYR A 732 80.34 -21.83 8.27
CA TYR A 732 79.61 -22.19 9.48
C TYR A 732 78.42 -23.09 9.10
N THR A 733 77.94 -23.89 10.05
CA THR A 733 76.74 -24.70 9.87
C THR A 733 75.64 -24.14 10.74
N ARG A 734 74.58 -23.60 10.12
CA ARG A 734 73.35 -23.22 10.82
C ARG A 734 72.64 -24.50 11.29
N ARG A 735 72.28 -24.59 12.58
CA ARG A 735 71.83 -25.86 13.17
C ARG A 735 70.32 -26.12 13.10
N ALA A 736 69.50 -25.08 12.95
CA ALA A 736 68.05 -25.18 12.74
C ALA A 736 67.62 -24.47 11.44
N VAL A 737 66.53 -24.92 10.80
CA VAL A 737 66.07 -24.46 9.47
C VAL A 737 64.92 -23.44 9.55
N SER A 738 64.67 -22.83 10.71
CA SER A 738 63.40 -22.16 11.02
C SER A 738 63.07 -20.86 10.25
N LEU A 739 63.89 -20.39 9.30
CA LEU A 739 63.58 -19.15 8.58
C LEU A 739 62.78 -19.51 7.32
N GLN A 740 61.58 -18.95 7.17
CA GLN A 740 60.80 -19.11 5.93
C GLN A 740 61.28 -18.19 4.78
N ASN A 741 62.34 -17.40 4.98
CA ASN A 741 62.89 -16.52 3.96
C ASN A 741 64.41 -16.76 3.78
N PRO A 742 64.89 -17.29 2.63
CA PRO A 742 66.25 -17.84 2.50
C PRO A 742 67.36 -16.79 2.30
N LEU A 743 67.09 -15.49 2.41
CA LEU A 743 68.07 -14.44 2.09
C LEU A 743 68.58 -13.71 3.34
N LEU A 744 69.37 -14.40 4.16
CA LEU A 744 70.23 -13.70 5.11
C LEU A 744 71.38 -13.03 4.34
N THR A 745 71.40 -11.70 4.35
CA THR A 745 72.48 -10.91 3.74
C THR A 745 73.53 -10.60 4.81
N TYR A 746 74.72 -11.18 4.69
CA TYR A 746 75.84 -10.90 5.60
C TYR A 746 76.77 -9.87 5.00
N SER A 747 77.24 -8.92 5.81
CA SER A 747 78.27 -7.95 5.42
C SER A 747 79.56 -8.25 6.18
N VAL A 748 80.65 -8.52 5.46
CA VAL A 748 81.98 -8.70 6.06
C VAL A 748 82.71 -7.37 6.03
N TRP A 749 83.04 -6.85 7.20
CA TRP A 749 83.85 -5.63 7.35
C TRP A 749 85.32 -6.01 7.48
N TYR A 750 86.19 -5.34 6.73
CA TYR A 750 87.63 -5.47 6.87
C TYR A 750 88.21 -4.18 7.45
N SER A 751 89.19 -4.30 8.36
CA SER A 751 90.05 -3.21 8.81
C SER A 751 91.50 -3.68 8.66
N THR A 752 92.37 -2.82 8.16
CA THR A 752 93.82 -3.07 8.12
C THR A 752 94.52 -2.68 9.41
N ASP A 753 93.82 -2.01 10.33
CA ASP A 753 94.39 -1.28 11.46
C ASP A 753 93.90 -1.81 12.83
N LEU A 754 93.42 -3.05 12.90
CA LEU A 754 93.08 -3.75 14.15
C LEU A 754 94.17 -4.75 14.58
#